data_AF-B3MV47-F1
#
_entry.id   AF-B3MV47-F1
#
_cell.length_a   1.000
_cell.length_b   1.000
_cell.length_c   1.000
_cell.angle_alpha   90.00
_cell.angle_beta   90.00
_cell.angle_gamma   90.00
#
_symmetry.space_group_name_H-M   'P 1'
#
loop_
_entity.id
_entity.type
_entity.pdbx_description
1 polymer ?
#
loop_
_entity_poly.entity_id
_entity_poly.type
_entity_poly.pdbx_seq_one_letter_code
_entity_poly.pdbx_strand_id
1 'polypeptide(L)'
;MLSKLCVGLAQTASRPLEVRYLMRHASLLAHPQTHHLRLQPRLRLRLRGIVCREDHCCAGQKTVPSREEHIATLKGEEFDVLVIGGGAVGCGCAVDAACRGLKTALVEADDFASGVSSRSSKLIDGVGSYLATLLDKKDLNQLYIMVQMMNERATMLKIAPHLTRVQPMLIPSYSLLGAPLTWLALKIYDFISSASNVRASHFLSKEKTLYEFPLLKTKGLRGGIVYYDGQMDDARMCIALVMTAVCLGASVANHTELVEMVPQDGCCRVVGVKDKIADETFYIQARAVINATGSSTDFIRKMDEETTAPILLPSVGTHVTLPRYFGSSTYGLLSPSKDKKDPTIVMVPFENHTLLGLREVELDDMESPQNPPPDPEDVDCLLDAARERMAPCVELERFHVLSAWTGMRPTVSCPSGKREDEEEGDRSAVSTYMLEVSEGGLITLAGGRWSTYRVMAAHAVDLAIEICDLCDDHITTSWTDDLELDGAQGYCCMLPLELVQDYGVPMDVAQHISDSYGYNGHAVLSQAPDRKGRLHPNFPYIEAEVQYAVRNEYACTLVDIIARRLRVAFVDAAATLHMLPKILKVMVEEKEWQEEQATQELLKAQEFLVRQMGLGSIVRPKSMCPNKQETTVKATPEGCCCNIPKRKECRSFSSIGGTSVRSVASLASSFTAHPPPVSKLSALPWAFSSGITHSSVESTSSSEPQPITRKKGKTDQKQDLILKFWRKKFIF
;
A
#
# COMPACT_ATOMS: atom_id res chain seq x y z
N MET A 1 -9.57 5.29 34.35
CA MET A 1 -9.85 3.83 34.28
C MET A 1 -8.83 3.11 33.42
N LEU A 2 -8.62 3.49 32.15
CA LEU A 2 -7.62 2.86 31.26
C LEU A 2 -6.19 2.86 31.84
N SER A 3 -5.74 3.95 32.48
CA SER A 3 -4.46 3.96 33.22
C SER A 3 -4.39 2.88 34.31
N LYS A 4 -5.45 2.72 35.12
CA LYS A 4 -5.52 1.66 36.15
C LYS A 4 -5.55 0.26 35.53
N LEU A 5 -6.16 0.10 34.36
CA LEU A 5 -6.16 -1.14 33.60
C LEU A 5 -4.74 -1.46 33.10
N CYS A 6 -4.03 -0.48 32.53
CA CYS A 6 -2.64 -0.65 32.10
C CYS A 6 -1.70 -0.98 33.28
N VAL A 7 -1.88 -0.35 34.45
CA VAL A 7 -1.13 -0.71 35.67
C VAL A 7 -1.45 -2.15 36.12
N GLY A 8 -2.73 -2.54 36.11
CA GLY A 8 -3.14 -3.90 36.46
C GLY A 8 -2.57 -4.94 35.49
N LEU A 9 -2.57 -4.65 34.19
CA LEU A 9 -1.97 -5.51 33.16
C LEU A 9 -0.45 -5.59 33.31
N ALA A 10 0.22 -4.48 33.66
CA ALA A 10 1.66 -4.47 33.89
C ALA A 10 2.07 -5.36 35.07
N GLN A 11 1.21 -5.49 36.09
CA GLN A 11 1.45 -6.35 37.24
C GLN A 11 1.31 -7.84 36.92
N THR A 12 0.60 -8.19 35.85
CA THR A 12 0.37 -9.57 35.41
C THR A 12 1.24 -9.99 34.23
N ALA A 13 1.94 -9.04 33.59
CA ALA A 13 2.78 -9.31 32.43
C ALA A 13 4.06 -10.06 32.83
N SER A 14 4.37 -11.14 32.11
CA SER A 14 5.55 -11.97 32.37
C SER A 14 6.82 -11.44 31.71
N ARG A 15 6.68 -10.59 30.67
CA ARG A 15 7.82 -10.04 29.92
C ARG A 15 8.17 -8.62 30.42
N PRO A 16 9.43 -8.33 30.77
CA PRO A 16 9.86 -7.01 31.27
C PRO A 16 9.51 -5.84 30.33
N LEU A 17 9.49 -6.09 29.03
CA LEU A 17 9.14 -5.09 28.00
C LEU A 17 7.64 -4.79 27.97
N GLU A 18 6.78 -5.79 28.15
CA GLU A 18 5.33 -5.58 28.29
C GLU A 18 5.03 -4.75 29.53
N VAL A 19 5.73 -5.02 30.64
CA VAL A 19 5.66 -4.20 31.86
C VAL A 19 6.07 -2.75 31.57
N ARG A 20 7.22 -2.53 30.90
CA ARG A 20 7.69 -1.17 30.56
C ARG A 20 6.71 -0.43 29.63
N TYR A 21 6.21 -1.10 28.60
CA TYR A 21 5.23 -0.53 27.66
C TYR A 21 3.93 -0.18 28.36
N LEU A 22 3.36 -1.10 29.14
CA LEU A 22 2.11 -0.89 29.87
C LEU A 22 2.24 0.19 30.94
N MET A 23 3.39 0.30 31.61
CA MET A 23 3.65 1.37 32.58
C MET A 23 3.86 2.75 31.93
N ARG A 24 4.51 2.79 30.77
CA ARG A 24 4.64 4.03 29.97
C ARG A 24 3.27 4.50 29.49
N HIS A 25 2.42 3.59 29.01
CA HIS A 25 1.04 3.89 28.61
C HIS A 25 0.13 4.23 29.79
N ALA A 26 0.26 3.55 30.93
CA ALA A 26 -0.46 3.91 32.15
C ALA A 26 -0.17 5.36 32.56
N SER A 27 1.07 5.81 32.37
CA SER A 27 1.52 7.16 32.67
C SER A 27 0.96 8.18 31.65
N LEU A 28 1.00 7.85 30.36
CA LEU A 28 0.41 8.69 29.29
C LEU A 28 -1.11 8.86 29.45
N LEU A 29 -1.81 7.78 29.80
CA LEU A 29 -3.25 7.78 30.03
C LEU A 29 -3.65 8.45 31.36
N ALA A 30 -2.75 8.52 32.34
CA ALA A 30 -2.99 9.21 33.61
C ALA A 30 -2.90 10.73 33.44
N HIS A 31 -2.03 11.23 32.55
CA HIS A 31 -1.82 12.66 32.32
C HIS A 31 -1.85 13.01 30.83
N PRO A 32 -3.03 13.05 30.20
CA PRO A 32 -3.16 13.35 28.76
C PRO A 32 -2.78 14.80 28.39
N GLN A 33 -2.60 15.71 29.36
CA GLN A 33 -2.34 17.14 29.12
C GLN A 33 -0.93 17.62 29.48
N THR A 34 -0.04 16.79 30.05
CA THR A 34 1.25 17.30 30.56
C THR A 34 2.43 17.22 29.60
N HIS A 35 2.28 16.73 28.37
CA HIS A 35 3.36 16.79 27.36
C HIS A 35 3.23 17.91 26.31
N HIS A 36 2.34 18.87 26.52
CA HIS A 36 2.49 20.22 25.95
C HIS A 36 3.47 21.12 26.74
N LEU A 37 4.12 20.59 27.77
CA LEU A 37 5.19 21.30 28.47
C LEU A 37 6.45 21.34 27.59
N ARG A 38 6.58 22.46 26.87
CA ARG A 38 7.83 23.11 26.44
C ARG A 38 9.02 22.15 26.40
N LEU A 39 9.29 21.60 25.22
CA LEU A 39 10.67 21.34 24.80
C LEU A 39 11.49 22.58 25.17
N GLN A 40 12.27 22.48 26.24
CA GLN A 40 13.20 23.55 26.58
C GLN A 40 14.11 23.75 25.35
N PRO A 41 14.41 25.00 24.94
CA PRO A 41 15.32 25.27 23.82
C PRO A 41 16.72 24.67 23.99
N ARG A 42 17.03 24.14 25.19
CA ARG A 42 18.33 23.54 25.54
C ARG A 42 18.56 22.13 25.01
N LEU A 43 17.52 21.36 24.66
CA LEU A 43 17.72 20.03 24.03
C LEU A 43 17.98 20.09 22.52
N ARG A 44 17.74 21.24 21.87
CA ARG A 44 18.19 21.49 20.49
C ARG A 44 19.71 21.66 20.36
N LEU A 45 20.43 21.83 21.48
CA LEU A 45 21.86 22.13 21.47
C LEU A 45 22.77 20.91 21.67
N ARG A 46 22.22 19.70 21.87
CA ARG A 46 23.00 18.43 21.90
C ARG A 46 22.78 17.52 20.69
N LEU A 47 21.95 17.92 19.73
CA LEU A 47 21.81 17.28 18.41
C LEU A 47 22.89 17.74 17.41
N ARG A 48 23.93 18.44 17.86
CA ARG A 48 25.03 18.97 17.02
C ARG A 48 26.11 17.94 16.64
N GLY A 49 25.94 16.67 17.02
CA GLY A 49 26.92 15.61 16.73
C GLY A 49 26.47 14.59 15.69
N ILE A 50 25.18 14.58 15.31
CA ILE A 50 24.70 13.75 14.21
C ILE A 50 24.79 14.61 12.98
N VAL A 51 25.78 14.35 12.14
CA VAL A 51 25.80 14.88 10.78
C VAL A 51 24.71 14.13 10.01
N CYS A 52 23.45 14.51 10.19
CA CYS A 52 22.54 14.45 9.06
C CYS A 52 23.24 15.29 7.99
N ARG A 53 23.58 14.72 6.83
CA ARG A 53 24.10 15.53 5.71
C ARG A 53 23.04 16.61 5.44
N GLU A 54 23.28 17.82 5.92
CA GLU A 54 22.31 18.92 6.03
C GLU A 54 21.95 19.56 4.66
N ASP A 55 22.26 18.90 3.55
CA ASP A 55 22.12 19.48 2.21
C ASP A 55 20.85 19.06 1.45
N HIS A 56 19.85 18.41 2.06
CA HIS A 56 18.70 17.86 1.30
C HIS A 56 17.35 18.56 1.50
N CYS A 57 17.28 19.65 2.26
CA CYS A 57 15.98 20.27 2.63
C CYS A 57 15.75 21.70 2.12
N CYS A 58 16.37 22.11 1.02
CA CYS A 58 16.17 23.43 0.42
C CYS A 58 16.04 23.34 -1.11
N ALA A 59 14.81 23.23 -1.65
CA ALA A 59 14.48 23.44 -3.08
C ALA A 59 15.39 22.74 -4.12
N GLY A 60 16.08 21.67 -3.72
CA GLY A 60 17.02 20.91 -4.50
C GLY A 60 16.40 19.58 -4.90
N GLN A 61 16.61 19.19 -6.15
CA GLN A 61 16.22 17.91 -6.71
C GLN A 61 16.60 16.77 -5.74
N LYS A 62 15.65 15.89 -5.38
CA LYS A 62 15.93 14.68 -4.60
C LYS A 62 17.03 13.89 -5.33
N THR A 63 18.23 13.84 -4.75
CA THR A 63 19.35 13.04 -5.26
C THR A 63 19.48 11.80 -4.39
N VAL A 64 19.22 10.64 -4.97
CA VAL A 64 19.44 9.36 -4.31
C VAL A 64 20.68 8.69 -4.91
N PRO A 65 21.48 7.95 -4.13
CA PRO A 65 22.60 7.18 -4.68
C PRO A 65 22.08 6.18 -5.71
N SER A 66 22.87 5.89 -6.75
CA SER A 66 22.48 4.89 -7.74
C SER A 66 22.54 3.48 -7.16
N ARG A 67 21.86 2.51 -7.81
CA ARG A 67 21.95 1.10 -7.38
C ARG A 67 23.38 0.59 -7.45
N GLU A 68 24.13 0.99 -8.47
CA GLU A 68 25.54 0.62 -8.67
C GLU A 68 26.42 1.19 -7.56
N GLU A 69 26.15 2.41 -7.09
CA GLU A 69 26.82 2.99 -5.93
C GLU A 69 26.54 2.19 -4.65
N HIS A 70 25.29 1.78 -4.42
CA HIS A 70 24.95 0.89 -3.31
C HIS A 70 25.68 -0.45 -3.40
N ILE A 71 25.72 -1.08 -4.57
CA ILE A 71 26.44 -2.34 -4.77
C ILE A 71 27.94 -2.16 -4.51
N ALA A 72 28.55 -1.05 -4.93
CA ALA A 72 29.95 -0.75 -4.65
C ALA A 72 30.22 -0.62 -3.14
N THR A 73 29.34 0.07 -2.41
CA THR A 73 29.41 0.17 -0.94
C THR A 73 29.24 -1.20 -0.28
N LEU A 74 28.27 -2.01 -0.73
CA LEU A 74 28.03 -3.36 -0.21
C LEU A 74 29.24 -4.29 -0.38
N LYS A 75 30.03 -4.10 -1.45
CA LYS A 75 31.27 -4.87 -1.70
C LYS A 75 32.48 -4.37 -0.90
N GLY A 76 32.54 -3.07 -0.63
CA GLY A 76 33.74 -2.41 -0.11
C GLY A 76 33.77 -2.21 1.40
N GLU A 77 32.61 -2.35 2.05
CA GLU A 77 32.43 -1.92 3.43
C GLU A 77 31.86 -3.03 4.34
N GLU A 78 32.25 -3.00 5.60
CA GLU A 78 31.63 -3.81 6.67
C GLU A 78 30.43 -3.07 7.26
N PHE A 79 29.37 -3.81 7.60
CA PHE A 79 28.11 -3.30 8.13
C PHE A 79 27.87 -3.77 9.57
N ASP A 80 27.21 -2.93 10.38
CA ASP A 80 26.76 -3.33 11.72
C ASP A 80 25.58 -4.29 11.62
N VAL A 81 24.63 -3.97 10.73
CA VAL A 81 23.40 -4.75 10.54
C VAL A 81 23.17 -5.00 9.05
N LEU A 82 23.06 -6.27 8.67
CA LEU A 82 22.55 -6.69 7.37
C LEU A 82 21.15 -7.28 7.53
N VAL A 83 20.18 -6.70 6.84
CA VAL A 83 18.81 -7.19 6.78
C VAL A 83 18.58 -7.94 5.48
N ILE A 84 18.04 -9.16 5.57
CA ILE A 84 17.72 -10.01 4.43
C ILE A 84 16.20 -10.03 4.25
N GLY A 85 15.72 -9.53 3.10
CA GLY A 85 14.32 -9.44 2.73
C GLY A 85 13.78 -8.01 2.77
N GLY A 86 13.42 -7.48 1.60
CA GLY A 86 12.85 -6.15 1.36
C GLY A 86 11.33 -6.08 1.47
N GLY A 87 10.74 -6.86 2.37
CA GLY A 87 9.32 -6.77 2.75
C GLY A 87 9.06 -5.71 3.83
N ALA A 88 7.81 -5.52 4.23
CA ALA A 88 7.40 -4.52 5.24
C ALA A 88 8.25 -4.55 6.50
N VAL A 89 8.52 -5.76 6.98
CA VAL A 89 9.29 -6.01 8.19
C VAL A 89 10.77 -5.68 7.99
N GLY A 90 11.41 -6.19 6.94
CA GLY A 90 12.83 -5.93 6.69
C GLY A 90 13.12 -4.47 6.33
N CYS A 91 12.25 -3.82 5.55
CA CYS A 91 12.33 -2.38 5.33
C CYS A 91 12.16 -1.61 6.64
N GLY A 92 11.26 -2.05 7.53
CA GLY A 92 11.14 -1.52 8.89
C GLY A 92 12.43 -1.66 9.70
N CYS A 93 13.07 -2.84 9.68
CA CYS A 93 14.35 -3.08 10.36
C CYS A 93 15.45 -2.17 9.81
N ALA A 94 15.51 -1.98 8.49
CA ALA A 94 16.49 -1.11 7.86
C ALA A 94 16.32 0.36 8.27
N VAL A 95 15.07 0.85 8.33
CA VAL A 95 14.76 2.21 8.83
C VAL A 95 15.12 2.34 10.31
N ASP A 96 14.77 1.35 11.13
CA ASP A 96 15.01 1.40 12.57
C ASP A 96 16.51 1.32 12.91
N ALA A 97 17.27 0.47 12.21
CA ALA A 97 18.72 0.39 12.39
C ALA A 97 19.41 1.70 11.93
N ALA A 98 19.08 2.19 10.74
CA ALA A 98 19.68 3.41 10.21
C ALA A 98 19.33 4.65 11.03
N CYS A 99 18.11 4.77 11.55
CA CYS A 99 17.71 5.93 12.37
C CYS A 99 18.47 6.00 13.70
N ARG A 100 18.94 4.86 14.22
CA ARG A 100 19.76 4.78 15.43
C ARG A 100 21.24 5.07 15.19
N GLY A 101 21.65 5.24 13.93
CA GLY A 101 23.04 5.47 13.54
C GLY A 101 23.83 4.20 13.19
N LEU A 102 23.18 3.03 13.12
CA LEU A 102 23.84 1.79 12.72
C LEU A 102 24.12 1.78 11.23
N LYS A 103 25.31 1.30 10.85
CA LYS A 103 25.66 1.11 9.46
C LYS A 103 24.90 -0.08 8.89
N THR A 104 23.92 0.22 8.06
CA THR A 104 22.85 -0.73 7.70
C THR A 104 22.91 -1.10 6.22
N ALA A 105 22.82 -2.39 5.94
CA ALA A 105 22.62 -2.96 4.62
C ALA A 105 21.26 -3.67 4.52
N LEU A 106 20.59 -3.58 3.37
CA LEU A 106 19.37 -4.32 3.05
C LEU A 106 19.49 -4.97 1.67
N VAL A 107 19.29 -6.28 1.60
CA VAL A 107 19.25 -7.04 0.34
C VAL A 107 17.89 -7.69 0.13
N GLU A 108 17.37 -7.63 -1.10
CA GLU A 108 16.10 -8.22 -1.51
C GLU A 108 16.28 -9.03 -2.79
N ALA A 109 15.81 -10.29 -2.78
CA ALA A 109 16.05 -11.24 -3.86
C ALA A 109 15.35 -10.85 -5.17
N ASP A 110 14.17 -10.22 -5.09
CA ASP A 110 13.44 -9.67 -6.25
C ASP A 110 13.33 -8.15 -6.07
N ASP A 111 12.17 -7.52 -6.31
CA ASP A 111 12.00 -6.09 -6.01
C ASP A 111 11.54 -5.85 -4.56
N PHE A 112 11.75 -4.65 -4.05
CA PHE A 112 11.19 -4.26 -2.76
C PHE A 112 9.66 -4.44 -2.76
N ALA A 113 9.12 -5.06 -1.70
CA ALA A 113 7.72 -5.48 -1.59
C ALA A 113 7.23 -6.55 -2.59
N SER A 114 8.13 -7.24 -3.32
CA SER A 114 7.80 -8.29 -4.30
C SER A 114 6.96 -9.44 -3.73
N GLY A 115 7.16 -9.80 -2.46
CA GLY A 115 6.47 -10.90 -1.79
C GLY A 115 5.12 -10.52 -1.20
N VAL A 116 4.82 -11.03 -0.01
CA VAL A 116 3.53 -10.87 0.69
C VAL A 116 3.15 -9.40 0.94
N SER A 117 4.16 -8.53 1.07
CA SER A 117 3.97 -7.14 1.46
C SER A 117 3.21 -6.29 0.43
N SER A 118 3.11 -6.72 -0.83
CA SER A 118 2.25 -6.08 -1.86
C SER A 118 0.92 -6.79 -2.11
N ARG A 119 0.68 -7.92 -1.44
CA ARG A 119 -0.50 -8.80 -1.64
C ARG A 119 -1.42 -8.83 -0.42
N SER A 120 -1.46 -7.74 0.35
CA SER A 120 -2.37 -7.61 1.49
C SER A 120 -3.79 -7.18 1.07
N SER A 121 -4.73 -7.23 2.01
CA SER A 121 -6.07 -6.64 1.88
C SER A 121 -6.08 -5.10 1.82
N LYS A 122 -4.90 -4.45 1.82
CA LYS A 122 -4.73 -3.00 1.82
C LYS A 122 -5.31 -2.30 3.06
N LEU A 123 -5.67 -3.06 4.08
CA LEU A 123 -6.15 -2.56 5.38
C LEU A 123 -5.05 -2.69 6.42
N ILE A 124 -4.99 -1.72 7.33
CA ILE A 124 -4.23 -1.77 8.57
C ILE A 124 -5.08 -2.57 9.59
N ASP A 125 -5.43 -3.80 9.20
CA ASP A 125 -6.42 -4.62 9.89
C ASP A 125 -5.82 -5.30 11.13
N GLY A 126 -6.70 -5.63 12.06
CA GLY A 126 -6.43 -6.47 13.20
C GLY A 126 -7.25 -6.14 14.43
N VAL A 127 -8.46 -5.60 14.31
CA VAL A 127 -9.29 -5.38 15.51
C VAL A 127 -10.65 -6.06 15.50
N GLY A 128 -11.32 -6.18 14.36
CA GLY A 128 -12.63 -6.83 14.29
C GLY A 128 -12.60 -8.30 14.77
N SER A 129 -11.58 -9.05 14.33
CA SER A 129 -11.39 -10.46 14.70
C SER A 129 -10.99 -10.66 16.18
N TYR A 130 -10.21 -9.73 16.72
CA TYR A 130 -9.73 -9.79 18.10
C TYR A 130 -10.81 -9.40 19.09
N LEU A 131 -11.67 -8.45 18.73
CA LEU A 131 -12.77 -8.02 19.60
C LEU A 131 -13.78 -9.16 19.83
N ALA A 132 -14.12 -9.91 18.78
CA ALA A 132 -14.97 -11.10 18.91
C ALA A 132 -14.32 -12.14 19.84
N THR A 133 -13.05 -12.47 19.58
CA THR A 133 -12.29 -13.44 20.38
C THR A 133 -12.10 -12.99 21.84
N LEU A 134 -11.87 -11.70 22.08
CA LEU A 134 -11.72 -11.12 23.42
C LEU A 134 -13.02 -11.22 24.22
N LEU A 135 -14.16 -10.94 23.59
CA LEU A 135 -15.46 -11.04 24.24
C LEU A 135 -15.81 -12.50 24.57
N ASP A 136 -15.45 -13.43 23.69
CA ASP A 136 -15.74 -14.86 23.85
C ASP A 136 -14.80 -15.54 24.87
N LYS A 137 -13.49 -15.29 24.77
CA LYS A 137 -12.45 -16.01 25.55
C LYS A 137 -11.89 -15.23 26.73
N LYS A 138 -12.19 -13.93 26.88
CA LYS A 138 -11.66 -13.03 27.93
C LYS A 138 -10.12 -13.03 28.04
N ASP A 139 -9.44 -13.23 26.92
CA ASP A 139 -7.99 -13.31 26.86
C ASP A 139 -7.35 -11.91 26.87
N LEU A 140 -6.64 -11.58 27.95
CA LEU A 140 -5.98 -10.28 28.14
C LEU A 140 -4.84 -10.04 27.12
N ASN A 141 -4.22 -11.10 26.59
CA ASN A 141 -3.18 -10.96 25.58
C ASN A 141 -3.75 -10.39 24.28
N GLN A 142 -4.97 -10.80 23.89
CA GLN A 142 -5.66 -10.25 22.72
C GLN A 142 -5.97 -8.76 22.88
N LEU A 143 -6.28 -8.31 24.11
CA LEU A 143 -6.48 -6.90 24.40
C LEU A 143 -5.18 -6.10 24.26
N TYR A 144 -4.06 -6.62 24.76
CA TYR A 144 -2.75 -5.98 24.60
C TYR A 144 -2.39 -5.80 23.12
N ILE A 145 -2.52 -6.86 22.33
CA ILE A 145 -2.25 -6.86 20.89
C ILE A 145 -3.13 -5.82 20.19
N MET A 146 -4.43 -5.81 20.50
CA MET A 146 -5.39 -4.86 19.95
C MET A 146 -5.00 -3.40 20.25
N VAL A 147 -4.61 -3.09 21.49
CA VAL A 147 -4.16 -1.73 21.87
C VAL A 147 -2.87 -1.35 21.13
N GLN A 148 -1.92 -2.28 21.01
CA GLN A 148 -0.69 -2.04 20.26
C GLN A 148 -0.99 -1.72 18.79
N MET A 149 -1.84 -2.51 18.14
CA MET A 149 -2.24 -2.28 16.73
C MET A 149 -2.95 -0.94 16.54
N MET A 150 -3.81 -0.54 17.48
CA MET A 150 -4.47 0.78 17.44
C MET A 150 -3.47 1.94 17.54
N ASN A 151 -2.43 1.81 18.36
CA ASN A 151 -1.38 2.81 18.47
C ASN A 151 -0.52 2.85 17.21
N GLU A 152 -0.10 1.68 16.70
CA GLU A 152 0.67 1.60 15.47
C GLU A 152 -0.09 2.16 14.27
N ARG A 153 -1.40 1.93 14.18
CA ARG A 153 -2.23 2.58 13.16
C ARG A 153 -2.21 4.10 13.27
N ALA A 154 -2.29 4.65 14.48
CA ALA A 154 -2.19 6.10 14.68
C ALA A 154 -0.81 6.63 14.28
N THR A 155 0.26 5.88 14.59
CA THR A 155 1.62 6.18 14.15
C THR A 155 1.73 6.15 12.63
N MET A 156 1.22 5.11 11.96
CA MET A 156 1.23 4.99 10.49
C MET A 156 0.52 6.17 9.80
N LEU A 157 -0.65 6.57 10.32
CA LEU A 157 -1.39 7.77 9.86
C LEU A 157 -0.60 9.07 10.03
N LYS A 158 0.28 9.13 11.02
CA LYS A 158 1.13 10.29 11.31
C LYS A 158 2.38 10.31 10.43
N ILE A 159 3.10 9.20 10.33
CA ILE A 159 4.40 9.13 9.64
C ILE A 159 4.26 9.08 8.12
N ALA A 160 3.14 8.56 7.60
CA ALA A 160 2.88 8.42 6.17
C ALA A 160 1.44 8.84 5.81
N PRO A 161 1.07 10.12 6.01
CA PRO A 161 -0.31 10.61 5.84
C PRO A 161 -0.80 10.63 4.38
N HIS A 162 0.10 10.48 3.42
CA HIS A 162 -0.23 10.36 2.00
C HIS A 162 -0.56 8.92 1.60
N LEU A 163 0.13 7.93 2.19
CA LEU A 163 -0.05 6.51 1.89
C LEU A 163 -1.09 5.81 2.76
N THR A 164 -1.48 6.44 3.87
CA THR A 164 -2.42 5.87 4.84
C THR A 164 -3.59 6.81 5.05
N ARG A 165 -4.78 6.24 5.20
CA ARG A 165 -6.01 7.01 5.41
C ARG A 165 -6.98 6.27 6.32
N VAL A 166 -7.84 7.04 6.97
CA VAL A 166 -8.94 6.49 7.76
C VAL A 166 -10.01 5.98 6.80
N GLN A 167 -10.33 4.69 6.87
CA GLN A 167 -11.30 4.01 6.02
C GLN A 167 -12.57 3.70 6.83
N PRO A 168 -13.72 4.33 6.53
CA PRO A 168 -14.97 3.93 7.14
C PRO A 168 -15.40 2.56 6.60
N MET A 169 -15.77 1.66 7.50
CA MET A 169 -16.21 0.29 7.21
C MET A 169 -17.65 0.11 7.68
N LEU A 170 -18.53 -0.30 6.77
CA LEU A 170 -19.94 -0.55 7.00
C LEU A 170 -20.17 -2.04 7.29
N ILE A 171 -20.82 -2.34 8.42
CA ILE A 171 -21.34 -3.66 8.75
C ILE A 171 -22.87 -3.64 8.55
N PRO A 172 -23.40 -4.28 7.49
CA PRO A 172 -24.85 -4.33 7.27
C PRO A 172 -25.52 -5.26 8.29
N SER A 173 -26.64 -4.83 8.85
CA SER A 173 -27.36 -5.60 9.86
C SER A 173 -28.73 -6.08 9.36
N TYR A 174 -28.91 -7.40 9.41
CA TYR A 174 -30.14 -8.10 9.06
C TYR A 174 -30.84 -8.68 10.31
N SER A 175 -30.14 -8.77 11.43
CA SER A 175 -30.65 -9.32 12.70
C SER A 175 -31.23 -8.22 13.60
N LEU A 176 -32.26 -8.58 14.38
CA LEU A 176 -32.99 -7.67 15.27
C LEU A 176 -32.19 -7.41 16.54
N LEU A 177 -31.61 -8.49 17.08
CA LEU A 177 -30.80 -8.50 18.28
C LEU A 177 -29.30 -8.33 17.97
N GLY A 178 -28.87 -8.71 16.75
CA GLY A 178 -27.48 -8.58 16.33
C GLY A 178 -27.02 -7.13 16.22
N ALA A 179 -27.87 -6.22 15.70
CA ALA A 179 -27.52 -4.79 15.57
C ALA A 179 -27.14 -4.14 16.92
N PRO A 180 -27.96 -4.21 17.98
CA PRO A 180 -27.58 -3.69 19.30
C PRO A 180 -26.28 -4.29 19.85
N LEU A 181 -26.06 -5.59 19.68
CA LEU A 181 -24.86 -6.27 20.19
C LEU A 181 -23.59 -5.81 19.45
N THR A 182 -23.63 -5.78 18.12
CA THR A 182 -22.52 -5.28 17.29
C THR A 182 -22.25 -3.81 17.60
N TRP A 183 -23.29 -3.00 17.81
CA TRP A 183 -23.12 -1.60 18.19
C TRP A 183 -22.46 -1.45 19.56
N LEU A 184 -22.87 -2.23 20.56
CA LEU A 184 -22.24 -2.23 21.88
C LEU A 184 -20.76 -2.66 21.81
N ALA A 185 -20.46 -3.72 21.06
CA ALA A 185 -19.07 -4.16 20.85
C ALA A 185 -18.23 -3.06 20.21
N LEU A 186 -18.74 -2.39 19.17
CA LEU A 186 -18.06 -1.27 18.53
C LEU A 186 -17.95 -0.02 19.43
N LYS A 187 -18.84 0.16 20.40
CA LYS A 187 -18.68 1.21 21.42
C LYS A 187 -17.57 0.90 22.41
N ILE A 188 -17.38 -0.38 22.77
CA ILE A 188 -16.21 -0.81 23.55
C ILE A 188 -14.94 -0.57 22.73
N TYR A 189 -14.96 -0.90 21.44
CA TYR A 189 -13.87 -0.60 20.52
C TYR A 189 -13.56 0.91 20.45
N ASP A 190 -14.57 1.76 20.29
CA ASP A 190 -14.41 3.22 20.29
C ASP A 190 -13.77 3.72 21.59
N PHE A 191 -14.17 3.14 22.72
CA PHE A 191 -13.63 3.51 24.02
C PHE A 191 -12.14 3.16 24.16
N ILE A 192 -11.74 2.00 23.65
CA ILE A 192 -10.33 1.57 23.68
C ILE A 192 -9.51 2.38 22.66
N SER A 193 -10.07 2.66 21.48
CA SER A 193 -9.44 3.44 20.41
C SER A 193 -9.54 4.96 20.60
N SER A 194 -10.14 5.44 21.69
CA SER A 194 -10.34 6.87 21.95
C SER A 194 -9.04 7.69 21.97
N ALA A 195 -7.89 7.05 22.18
CA ALA A 195 -6.58 7.69 22.13
C ALA A 195 -6.04 7.88 20.69
N SER A 196 -6.57 7.16 19.70
CA SER A 196 -6.07 7.12 18.32
C SER A 196 -6.65 8.21 17.39
N ASN A 197 -7.41 9.18 17.93
CA ASN A 197 -8.00 10.29 17.16
C ASN A 197 -8.88 9.88 15.95
N VAL A 198 -9.52 8.71 16.04
CA VAL A 198 -10.43 8.19 15.02
C VAL A 198 -11.88 8.55 15.40
N ARG A 199 -12.73 8.81 14.40
CA ARG A 199 -14.15 9.07 14.61
C ARG A 199 -14.86 7.90 15.28
N ALA A 200 -15.82 8.21 16.16
CA ALA A 200 -16.61 7.18 16.83
C ALA A 200 -17.55 6.45 15.86
N SER A 201 -17.79 5.16 16.13
CA SER A 201 -18.76 4.35 15.40
C SER A 201 -20.17 4.95 15.45
N HIS A 202 -20.94 4.80 14.38
CA HIS A 202 -22.29 5.34 14.29
C HIS A 202 -23.22 4.44 13.47
N PHE A 203 -24.53 4.63 13.65
CA PHE A 203 -25.56 3.86 12.95
C PHE A 203 -26.04 4.61 11.70
N LEU A 204 -26.22 3.87 10.62
CA LEU A 204 -26.89 4.31 9.40
C LEU A 204 -28.26 3.61 9.29
N SER A 205 -29.28 4.41 8.98
CA SER A 205 -30.61 3.87 8.66
C SER A 205 -30.54 3.04 7.38
N LYS A 206 -31.50 2.13 7.21
CA LYS A 206 -31.64 1.31 6.00
C LYS A 206 -31.50 2.11 4.70
N GLU A 207 -32.14 3.26 4.61
CA GLU A 207 -32.11 4.14 3.43
C GLU A 207 -30.70 4.66 3.16
N LYS A 208 -29.97 5.12 4.20
CA LYS A 208 -28.59 5.57 4.07
C LYS A 208 -27.64 4.43 3.73
N THR A 209 -27.86 3.25 4.31
CA THR A 209 -27.08 2.05 3.98
C THR A 209 -27.25 1.66 2.51
N LEU A 210 -28.47 1.70 1.98
CA LEU A 210 -28.74 1.42 0.57
C LEU A 210 -28.30 2.56 -0.36
N TYR A 211 -28.21 3.79 0.14
CA TYR A 211 -27.63 4.89 -0.62
C TYR A 211 -26.13 4.67 -0.88
N GLU A 212 -25.39 4.25 0.15
CA GLU A 212 -23.95 3.96 0.02
C GLU A 212 -23.68 2.64 -0.71
N PHE A 213 -24.48 1.61 -0.46
CA PHE A 213 -24.37 0.30 -1.11
C PHE A 213 -25.71 -0.12 -1.72
N PRO A 214 -26.06 0.39 -2.92
CA PRO A 214 -27.33 0.12 -3.57
C PRO A 214 -27.52 -1.33 -4.00
N LEU A 215 -26.41 -2.06 -4.17
CA LEU A 215 -26.42 -3.45 -4.62
C LEU A 215 -26.66 -4.45 -3.48
N LEU A 216 -26.73 -4.02 -2.22
CA LEU A 216 -26.98 -4.92 -1.09
C LEU A 216 -28.39 -5.50 -1.12
N LYS A 217 -28.54 -6.70 -0.55
CA LYS A 217 -29.83 -7.35 -0.36
C LYS A 217 -30.77 -6.48 0.48
N THR A 218 -31.88 -6.06 -0.12
CA THR A 218 -32.86 -5.16 0.53
C THR A 218 -33.79 -5.86 1.52
N LYS A 219 -34.07 -7.16 1.28
CA LYS A 219 -34.96 -7.98 2.11
C LYS A 219 -34.28 -8.33 3.43
N GLY A 220 -34.88 -7.91 4.54
CA GLY A 220 -34.37 -8.15 5.89
C GLY A 220 -33.34 -7.13 6.38
N LEU A 221 -32.83 -6.24 5.51
CA LEU A 221 -31.89 -5.19 5.91
C LEU A 221 -32.59 -4.17 6.80
N ARG A 222 -31.98 -3.87 7.96
CA ARG A 222 -32.49 -2.89 8.93
C ARG A 222 -31.69 -1.61 8.98
N GLY A 223 -30.43 -1.67 8.58
CA GLY A 223 -29.48 -0.56 8.59
C GLY A 223 -28.06 -1.10 8.55
N GLY A 224 -27.11 -0.26 8.91
CA GLY A 224 -25.71 -0.64 9.00
C GLY A 224 -25.01 0.12 10.13
N ILE A 225 -23.96 -0.48 10.67
CA ILE A 225 -23.13 0.17 11.67
C ILE A 225 -21.80 0.50 11.00
N VAL A 226 -21.40 1.75 11.07
CA VAL A 226 -20.12 2.22 10.55
C VAL A 226 -19.13 2.29 11.68
N TYR A 227 -17.98 1.65 11.50
CA TYR A 227 -16.78 1.88 12.30
C TYR A 227 -15.67 2.40 11.39
N TYR A 228 -14.55 2.81 11.96
CA TYR A 228 -13.45 3.39 11.22
C TYR A 228 -12.19 2.57 11.43
N ASP A 229 -11.56 2.20 10.32
CA ASP A 229 -10.31 1.47 10.30
C ASP A 229 -9.21 2.25 9.57
N GLY A 230 -8.03 1.66 9.42
CA GLY A 230 -6.95 2.19 8.59
C GLY A 230 -6.91 1.47 7.24
N GLN A 231 -6.72 2.23 6.16
CA GLN A 231 -6.32 1.71 4.86
C GLN A 231 -4.92 2.24 4.55
N MET A 232 -4.14 1.43 3.85
CA MET A 232 -2.81 1.81 3.37
C MET A 232 -2.60 1.37 1.93
N ASP A 233 -1.68 2.03 1.26
CA ASP A 233 -1.01 1.48 0.10
C ASP A 233 0.20 0.67 0.53
N ASP A 234 0.13 -0.66 0.42
CA ASP A 234 1.13 -1.56 0.99
C ASP A 234 2.46 -1.53 0.22
N ALA A 235 2.42 -1.59 -1.12
CA ALA A 235 3.61 -1.51 -1.95
C ALA A 235 4.32 -0.16 -1.81
N ARG A 236 3.61 0.97 -1.90
CA ARG A 236 4.22 2.30 -1.72
C ARG A 236 4.74 2.51 -0.31
N MET A 237 4.06 1.99 0.71
CA MET A 237 4.53 2.07 2.09
C MET A 237 5.90 1.40 2.23
N CYS A 238 6.09 0.22 1.62
CA CYS A 238 7.40 -0.42 1.57
C CYS A 238 8.45 0.43 0.83
N ILE A 239 8.12 1.00 -0.33
CA ILE A 239 9.05 1.86 -1.08
C ILE A 239 9.43 3.09 -0.26
N ALA A 240 8.46 3.75 0.38
CA ALA A 240 8.72 4.89 1.26
C ALA A 240 9.63 4.51 2.43
N LEU A 241 9.46 3.32 3.02
CA LEU A 241 10.38 2.81 4.06
C LEU A 241 11.80 2.64 3.52
N VAL A 242 11.99 1.97 2.37
CA VAL A 242 13.31 1.80 1.76
C VAL A 242 13.96 3.14 1.46
N MET A 243 13.21 4.05 0.85
CA MET A 243 13.74 5.39 0.53
C MET A 243 14.06 6.19 1.78
N THR A 244 13.31 6.01 2.86
CA THR A 244 13.62 6.62 4.17
C THR A 244 14.92 6.04 4.73
N ALA A 245 15.13 4.72 4.66
CA ALA A 245 16.37 4.09 5.09
C ALA A 245 17.58 4.62 4.29
N VAL A 246 17.43 4.77 2.97
CA VAL A 246 18.47 5.38 2.11
C VAL A 246 18.76 6.83 2.52
N CYS A 247 17.72 7.64 2.78
CA CYS A 247 17.89 9.01 3.26
C CYS A 247 18.64 9.07 4.62
N LEU A 248 18.52 8.02 5.44
CA LEU A 248 19.24 7.86 6.70
C LEU A 248 20.65 7.26 6.54
N GLY A 249 21.05 6.89 5.32
CA GLY A 249 22.39 6.38 5.00
C GLY A 249 22.49 4.85 4.86
N ALA A 250 21.38 4.12 4.82
CA ALA A 250 21.41 2.68 4.57
C ALA A 250 21.79 2.39 3.11
N SER A 251 22.58 1.33 2.91
CA SER A 251 22.89 0.79 1.58
C SER A 251 21.89 -0.30 1.22
N VAL A 252 21.21 -0.17 0.08
CA VAL A 252 20.10 -1.06 -0.28
C VAL A 252 20.27 -1.62 -1.69
N ALA A 253 19.92 -2.89 -1.89
CA ALA A 253 19.93 -3.52 -3.20
C ALA A 253 18.75 -4.47 -3.38
N ASN A 254 17.89 -4.15 -4.35
CA ASN A 254 16.90 -5.09 -4.89
C ASN A 254 17.51 -5.92 -6.03
N HIS A 255 16.88 -7.06 -6.33
CA HIS A 255 17.32 -8.07 -7.28
C HIS A 255 18.69 -8.65 -6.90
N THR A 256 18.94 -8.78 -5.60
CA THR A 256 20.17 -9.30 -4.99
C THR A 256 19.81 -10.44 -4.04
N GLU A 257 19.98 -11.66 -4.51
CA GLU A 257 19.57 -12.88 -3.83
C GLU A 257 20.67 -13.41 -2.91
N LEU A 258 20.28 -13.83 -1.71
CA LEU A 258 21.17 -14.57 -0.82
C LEU A 258 21.44 -15.97 -1.40
N VAL A 259 22.72 -16.32 -1.57
CA VAL A 259 23.13 -17.64 -2.05
C VAL A 259 23.74 -18.48 -0.95
N GLU A 260 24.60 -17.88 -0.12
CA GLU A 260 25.26 -18.58 0.97
C GLU A 260 25.50 -17.67 2.18
N MET A 261 25.55 -18.29 3.35
CA MET A 261 25.83 -17.60 4.60
C MET A 261 26.91 -18.37 5.36
N VAL A 262 28.01 -17.69 5.66
CA VAL A 262 29.15 -18.28 6.35
C VAL A 262 29.28 -17.64 7.73
N PRO A 263 29.06 -18.40 8.82
CA PRO A 263 29.34 -17.95 10.17
C PRO A 263 30.81 -17.58 10.36
N GLN A 264 31.07 -16.51 11.11
CA GLN A 264 32.40 -16.14 11.61
C GLN A 264 32.40 -16.19 13.14
N ASP A 265 33.46 -15.68 13.78
CA ASP A 265 33.52 -15.59 15.24
C ASP A 265 32.40 -14.69 15.80
N GLY A 266 31.72 -15.18 16.82
CA GLY A 266 30.60 -14.47 17.47
C GLY A 266 29.36 -14.41 16.59
N CYS A 267 28.76 -13.23 16.46
CA CYS A 267 27.55 -13.00 15.65
C CYS A 267 27.87 -12.59 14.19
N CYS A 268 29.15 -12.39 13.88
CA CYS A 268 29.57 -11.88 12.58
C CYS A 268 29.34 -12.92 11.50
N ARG A 269 28.97 -12.46 10.30
CA ARG A 269 28.73 -13.31 9.14
C ARG A 269 29.31 -12.71 7.87
N VAL A 270 29.77 -13.59 6.99
CA VAL A 270 30.04 -13.27 5.59
C VAL A 270 28.89 -13.83 4.76
N VAL A 271 28.23 -12.96 4.01
CA VAL A 271 27.00 -13.26 3.31
C VAL A 271 27.24 -13.17 1.81
N GLY A 272 27.18 -14.30 1.12
CA GLY A 272 27.34 -14.39 -0.33
C GLY A 272 26.02 -14.10 -1.04
N VAL A 273 26.02 -13.08 -1.90
CA VAL A 273 24.83 -12.62 -2.63
C VAL A 273 25.07 -12.60 -4.13
N LYS A 274 24.01 -12.85 -4.91
CA LYS A 274 24.01 -12.79 -6.37
C LYS A 274 23.13 -11.64 -6.86
N ASP A 275 23.72 -10.69 -7.57
CA ASP A 275 23.00 -9.67 -8.33
C ASP A 275 22.39 -10.30 -9.58
N LYS A 276 21.06 -10.40 -9.66
CA LYS A 276 20.33 -10.95 -10.81
C LYS A 276 20.32 -10.03 -12.02
N ILE A 277 20.61 -8.73 -11.85
CA ILE A 277 20.65 -7.74 -12.92
C ILE A 277 22.01 -7.76 -13.62
N ALA A 278 23.09 -7.77 -12.83
CA ALA A 278 24.47 -7.82 -13.35
C ALA A 278 24.99 -9.26 -13.56
N ASP A 279 24.29 -10.27 -13.04
CA ASP A 279 24.72 -11.67 -12.98
C ASP A 279 26.09 -11.87 -12.29
N GLU A 280 26.33 -11.09 -11.22
CA GLU A 280 27.58 -11.11 -10.46
C GLU A 280 27.34 -11.58 -9.02
N THR A 281 28.23 -12.42 -8.50
CA THR A 281 28.22 -12.85 -7.10
C THR A 281 29.31 -12.12 -6.31
N PHE A 282 28.97 -11.61 -5.13
CA PHE A 282 29.91 -10.95 -4.22
C PHE A 282 29.54 -11.21 -2.76
N TYR A 283 30.41 -10.78 -1.84
CA TYR A 283 30.26 -11.02 -0.41
C TYR A 283 30.05 -9.72 0.35
N ILE A 284 29.19 -9.77 1.36
CA ILE A 284 28.90 -8.68 2.30
C ILE A 284 29.34 -9.14 3.69
N GLN A 285 30.07 -8.29 4.40
CA GLN A 285 30.47 -8.55 5.79
C GLN A 285 29.54 -7.79 6.73
N ALA A 286 28.99 -8.49 7.73
CA ALA A 286 28.07 -7.91 8.69
C ALA A 286 28.29 -8.45 10.11
N ARG A 287 28.21 -7.57 11.11
CA ARG A 287 28.33 -7.93 12.53
C ARG A 287 27.07 -8.59 13.08
N ALA A 288 25.90 -8.19 12.59
CA ALA A 288 24.60 -8.79 12.89
C ALA A 288 23.82 -9.02 11.59
N VAL A 289 23.15 -10.18 11.50
CA VAL A 289 22.27 -10.51 10.36
C VAL A 289 20.85 -10.73 10.83
N ILE A 290 19.90 -10.02 10.23
CA ILE A 290 18.47 -10.14 10.51
C ILE A 290 17.77 -10.79 9.30
N ASN A 291 17.24 -12.00 9.50
CA ASN A 291 16.37 -12.69 8.56
C ASN A 291 14.93 -12.16 8.69
N ALA A 292 14.49 -11.41 7.69
CA ALA A 292 13.14 -10.84 7.57
C ALA A 292 12.46 -11.26 6.25
N THR A 293 12.70 -12.51 5.82
CA THR A 293 12.27 -13.04 4.52
C THR A 293 10.83 -13.55 4.46
N GLY A 294 10.05 -13.35 5.52
CA GLY A 294 8.60 -13.61 5.55
C GLY A 294 8.27 -15.07 5.25
N SER A 295 7.71 -15.35 4.07
CA SER A 295 7.33 -16.70 3.68
C SER A 295 8.51 -17.61 3.35
N SER A 296 9.71 -17.04 3.19
CA SER A 296 10.95 -17.79 2.95
C SER A 296 11.80 -17.94 4.22
N THR A 297 11.24 -17.62 5.39
CA THR A 297 11.95 -17.63 6.68
C THR A 297 12.67 -18.94 6.94
N ASP A 298 12.00 -20.08 6.75
CA ASP A 298 12.58 -21.39 7.02
C ASP A 298 13.69 -21.78 6.04
N PHE A 299 13.66 -21.27 4.80
CA PHE A 299 14.73 -21.51 3.83
C PHE A 299 16.05 -20.88 4.31
N ILE A 300 15.99 -19.65 4.83
CA ILE A 300 17.16 -18.95 5.36
C ILE A 300 17.61 -19.55 6.69
N ARG A 301 16.68 -19.96 7.57
CA ARG A 301 17.03 -20.66 8.83
C ARG A 301 17.80 -21.95 8.56
N LYS A 302 17.36 -22.75 7.57
CA LYS A 302 18.05 -23.99 7.16
C LYS A 302 19.41 -23.75 6.52
N MET A 303 19.61 -22.59 5.87
CA MET A 303 20.92 -22.20 5.33
C MET A 303 21.93 -21.90 6.45
N ASP A 304 21.46 -21.39 7.58
CA ASP A 304 22.30 -21.18 8.78
C ASP A 304 22.55 -22.48 9.53
N GLU A 305 21.49 -23.24 9.80
CA GLU A 305 21.56 -24.53 10.50
C GLU A 305 20.56 -25.53 9.90
N GLU A 306 21.08 -26.55 9.20
CA GLU A 306 20.30 -27.55 8.46
C GLU A 306 19.34 -28.36 9.35
N THR A 307 19.70 -28.56 10.63
CA THR A 307 18.92 -29.32 11.62
C THR A 307 17.69 -28.59 12.16
N THR A 308 17.49 -27.33 11.77
CA THR A 308 16.43 -26.48 12.31
C THR A 308 15.03 -26.90 11.86
N ALA A 309 14.13 -27.11 12.83
CA ALA A 309 12.74 -27.46 12.56
C ALA A 309 11.95 -26.29 11.95
N PRO A 310 11.09 -26.52 10.94
CA PRO A 310 10.31 -25.45 10.30
C PRO A 310 9.28 -24.86 11.27
N ILE A 311 9.17 -23.53 11.28
CA ILE A 311 8.21 -22.78 12.11
C ILE A 311 7.04 -22.24 11.30
N LEU A 312 7.17 -22.13 9.98
CA LEU A 312 6.11 -21.59 9.12
C LEU A 312 4.95 -22.57 8.97
N LEU A 313 3.75 -22.01 9.01
CA LEU A 313 2.49 -22.65 8.62
C LEU A 313 1.97 -21.88 7.40
N PRO A 314 2.19 -22.37 6.17
CA PRO A 314 1.83 -21.65 4.96
C PRO A 314 0.31 -21.64 4.81
N SER A 315 -0.24 -20.45 4.68
CA SER A 315 -1.62 -20.27 4.21
C SER A 315 -1.64 -19.27 3.08
N VAL A 316 -2.62 -19.40 2.19
CA VAL A 316 -2.78 -18.49 1.06
C VAL A 316 -4.04 -17.65 1.22
N GLY A 317 -3.94 -16.39 0.80
CA GLY A 317 -5.04 -15.45 0.77
C GLY A 317 -5.29 -14.96 -0.65
N THR A 318 -6.46 -15.28 -1.20
CA THR A 318 -6.87 -14.87 -2.55
C THR A 318 -7.75 -13.61 -2.50
N HIS A 319 -7.45 -12.65 -3.38
CA HIS A 319 -8.18 -11.39 -3.55
C HIS A 319 -8.53 -11.14 -5.01
N VAL A 320 -9.58 -10.34 -5.22
CA VAL A 320 -10.12 -10.03 -6.54
C VAL A 320 -10.45 -8.54 -6.63
N THR A 321 -10.08 -7.89 -7.73
CA THR A 321 -10.51 -6.51 -8.01
C THR A 321 -11.71 -6.50 -8.95
N LEU A 322 -12.73 -5.74 -8.56
CA LEU A 322 -13.99 -5.53 -9.27
C LEU A 322 -14.13 -4.06 -9.71
N PRO A 323 -14.95 -3.79 -10.74
CA PRO A 323 -15.32 -2.45 -11.12
C PRO A 323 -15.92 -1.67 -9.96
N ARG A 324 -15.62 -0.36 -9.93
CA ARG A 324 -16.06 0.58 -8.89
C ARG A 324 -17.53 0.46 -8.52
N TYR A 325 -18.41 0.23 -9.49
CA TYR A 325 -19.85 0.25 -9.29
C TYR A 325 -20.37 -0.91 -8.43
N PHE A 326 -19.55 -1.92 -8.12
CA PHE A 326 -19.91 -2.98 -7.17
C PHE A 326 -19.78 -2.56 -5.70
N GLY A 327 -19.03 -1.51 -5.39
CA GLY A 327 -18.80 -1.01 -4.04
C GLY A 327 -19.12 0.48 -3.89
N SER A 328 -18.95 0.98 -2.65
CA SER A 328 -18.98 2.42 -2.38
C SER A 328 -17.62 3.04 -2.71
N SER A 329 -17.63 4.32 -3.09
CA SER A 329 -16.42 5.12 -3.24
C SER A 329 -15.73 5.46 -1.93
N THR A 330 -16.49 5.46 -0.85
CA THR A 330 -16.13 6.05 0.42
C THR A 330 -16.07 5.00 1.50
N TYR A 331 -17.08 4.13 1.56
CA TYR A 331 -17.20 3.10 2.57
C TYR A 331 -16.64 1.77 2.07
N GLY A 332 -15.94 1.05 2.94
CA GLY A 332 -15.74 -0.38 2.78
C GLY A 332 -16.94 -1.13 3.37
N LEU A 333 -17.09 -2.40 2.98
CA LEU A 333 -18.11 -3.30 3.50
C LEU A 333 -17.43 -4.43 4.26
N LEU A 334 -17.87 -4.70 5.48
CA LEU A 334 -17.51 -5.90 6.21
C LEU A 334 -18.79 -6.69 6.48
N SER A 335 -18.91 -7.86 5.86
CA SER A 335 -19.99 -8.80 6.12
C SER A 335 -19.41 -10.07 6.74
N PRO A 336 -19.48 -10.21 8.08
CA PRO A 336 -19.05 -11.42 8.78
C PRO A 336 -19.65 -12.67 8.18
N SER A 337 -18.89 -13.76 8.24
CA SER A 337 -19.41 -15.07 7.88
C SER A 337 -20.53 -15.52 8.83
N LYS A 338 -21.46 -16.33 8.31
CA LYS A 338 -22.51 -16.98 9.11
C LYS A 338 -22.07 -18.35 9.63
N ASP A 339 -21.24 -19.06 8.86
CA ASP A 339 -20.80 -20.44 9.11
C ASP A 339 -19.31 -20.60 8.83
N LYS A 340 -18.65 -21.61 9.42
CA LYS A 340 -17.20 -21.85 9.22
C LYS A 340 -16.79 -22.07 7.75
N LYS A 341 -17.74 -22.46 6.88
CA LYS A 341 -17.48 -22.72 5.46
C LYS A 341 -17.55 -21.46 4.59
N ASP A 342 -18.32 -20.47 5.02
CA ASP A 342 -18.49 -19.23 4.26
C ASP A 342 -17.34 -18.26 4.56
N PRO A 343 -16.74 -17.62 3.56
CA PRO A 343 -15.75 -16.59 3.81
C PRO A 343 -16.41 -15.32 4.38
N THR A 344 -15.68 -14.63 5.24
CA THR A 344 -16.01 -13.26 5.62
C THR A 344 -15.73 -12.36 4.41
N ILE A 345 -16.74 -11.60 3.99
CA ILE A 345 -16.59 -10.72 2.83
C ILE A 345 -16.18 -9.34 3.28
N VAL A 346 -15.02 -8.90 2.78
CA VAL A 346 -14.48 -7.56 2.93
C VAL A 346 -14.43 -6.92 1.54
N MET A 347 -15.11 -5.80 1.36
CA MET A 347 -15.03 -4.99 0.15
C MET A 347 -14.41 -3.64 0.52
N VAL A 348 -13.34 -3.24 -0.16
CA VAL A 348 -12.62 -1.99 0.16
C VAL A 348 -12.41 -1.18 -1.11
N PRO A 349 -12.67 0.15 -1.10
CA PRO A 349 -12.32 1.00 -2.24
C PRO A 349 -10.79 1.11 -2.36
N PHE A 350 -10.22 0.73 -3.50
CA PHE A 350 -8.78 0.82 -3.77
C PHE A 350 -8.55 1.29 -5.20
N GLU A 351 -7.74 2.34 -5.39
CA GLU A 351 -7.39 2.88 -6.72
C GLU A 351 -8.60 3.07 -7.66
N ASN A 352 -9.66 3.70 -7.15
CA ASN A 352 -10.93 3.93 -7.85
C ASN A 352 -11.72 2.65 -8.23
N HIS A 353 -11.35 1.49 -7.68
CA HIS A 353 -11.98 0.18 -7.89
C HIS A 353 -12.41 -0.43 -6.56
N THR A 354 -13.01 -1.62 -6.60
CA THR A 354 -13.45 -2.33 -5.40
C THR A 354 -12.64 -3.61 -5.24
N LEU A 355 -11.82 -3.65 -4.19
CA LEU A 355 -11.14 -4.86 -3.76
C LEU A 355 -12.12 -5.75 -3.01
N LEU A 356 -12.25 -7.00 -3.43
CA LEU A 356 -13.00 -8.06 -2.76
C LEU A 356 -12.02 -9.07 -2.18
N GLY A 357 -12.10 -9.30 -0.87
CA GLY A 357 -11.32 -10.34 -0.23
C GLY A 357 -11.83 -10.72 1.16
N LEU A 358 -11.27 -11.75 1.79
CA LEU A 358 -10.34 -12.70 1.18
C LEU A 358 -10.74 -14.13 1.50
N ARG A 359 -10.33 -15.05 0.63
CA ARG A 359 -10.50 -16.49 0.83
C ARG A 359 -9.18 -17.03 1.33
N GLU A 360 -9.25 -17.67 2.49
CA GLU A 360 -8.10 -18.28 3.17
C GLU A 360 -8.14 -19.79 2.97
N VAL A 361 -7.02 -20.34 2.53
CA VAL A 361 -6.81 -21.78 2.39
C VAL A 361 -5.47 -22.12 3.04
N GLU A 362 -5.48 -23.11 3.93
CA GLU A 362 -4.26 -23.67 4.51
C GLU A 362 -3.62 -24.61 3.49
N LEU A 363 -2.30 -24.55 3.37
CA LEU A 363 -1.56 -25.41 2.46
C LEU A 363 -0.96 -26.58 3.24
N ASP A 364 -1.15 -27.80 2.74
CA ASP A 364 -0.56 -29.00 3.32
C ASP A 364 0.94 -29.12 2.99
N ASP A 365 1.38 -28.57 1.84
CA ASP A 365 2.73 -28.72 1.32
C ASP A 365 3.57 -27.42 1.38
N MET A 366 4.73 -27.51 2.04
CA MET A 366 5.72 -26.43 2.18
C MET A 366 6.49 -26.10 0.89
N GLU A 367 6.35 -26.92 -0.15
CA GLU A 367 7.08 -26.77 -1.43
C GLU A 367 6.35 -25.86 -2.44
N SER A 368 5.27 -25.21 -2.01
CA SER A 368 4.50 -24.32 -2.85
C SER A 368 5.34 -23.11 -3.33
N PRO A 369 5.20 -22.67 -4.59
CA PRO A 369 5.94 -21.53 -5.12
C PRO A 369 5.67 -20.26 -4.28
N GLN A 370 6.71 -19.44 -4.03
CA GLN A 370 6.62 -18.22 -3.22
C GLN A 370 5.50 -17.25 -3.67
N ASN A 371 5.17 -17.25 -4.95
CA ASN A 371 4.11 -16.44 -5.56
C ASN A 371 3.12 -17.35 -6.31
N PRO A 372 2.16 -17.98 -5.60
CA PRO A 372 1.22 -18.90 -6.21
C PRO A 372 0.25 -18.15 -7.16
N PRO A 373 -0.14 -18.76 -8.29
CA PRO A 373 -1.20 -18.21 -9.13
C PRO A 373 -2.54 -18.23 -8.40
N PRO A 374 -3.46 -17.29 -8.69
CA PRO A 374 -4.80 -17.33 -8.12
C PRO A 374 -5.57 -18.57 -8.60
N ASP A 375 -6.14 -19.31 -7.65
CA ASP A 375 -6.97 -20.47 -7.95
C ASP A 375 -8.36 -20.02 -8.47
N PRO A 376 -8.80 -20.49 -9.64
CA PRO A 376 -10.14 -20.22 -10.14
C PRO A 376 -11.28 -20.66 -9.20
N GLU A 377 -11.08 -21.68 -8.36
CA GLU A 377 -12.10 -22.15 -7.39
C GLU A 377 -12.24 -21.19 -6.22
N ASP A 378 -11.13 -20.67 -5.70
CA ASP A 378 -11.14 -19.64 -4.65
C ASP A 378 -11.84 -18.36 -5.11
N VAL A 379 -11.60 -17.96 -6.36
CA VAL A 379 -12.26 -16.81 -6.96
C VAL A 379 -13.76 -17.02 -7.07
N ASP A 380 -14.21 -18.21 -7.50
CA ASP A 380 -15.64 -18.51 -7.55
C ASP A 380 -16.29 -18.51 -6.17
N CYS A 381 -15.62 -19.10 -5.18
CA CYS A 381 -16.09 -19.09 -3.79
C CYS A 381 -16.31 -17.64 -3.29
N LEU A 382 -15.36 -16.74 -3.59
CA LEU A 382 -15.49 -15.31 -3.24
C LEU A 382 -16.64 -14.63 -3.96
N LEU A 383 -16.77 -14.85 -5.27
CA LEU A 383 -17.84 -14.26 -6.08
C LEU A 383 -19.22 -14.75 -5.65
N ASP A 384 -19.36 -16.04 -5.35
CA ASP A 384 -20.61 -16.64 -4.88
C ASP A 384 -21.00 -16.08 -3.51
N ALA A 385 -20.05 -16.05 -2.57
CA ALA A 385 -20.27 -15.46 -1.25
C ALA A 385 -20.63 -13.96 -1.31
N ALA A 386 -20.04 -13.20 -2.24
CA ALA A 386 -20.42 -11.82 -2.50
C ALA A 386 -21.83 -11.72 -3.11
N ARG A 387 -22.16 -12.57 -4.10
CA ARG A 387 -23.46 -12.60 -4.78
C ARG A 387 -24.61 -12.84 -3.80
N GLU A 388 -24.43 -13.73 -2.82
CA GLU A 388 -25.43 -14.01 -1.79
C GLU A 388 -25.80 -12.80 -0.90
N ARG A 389 -24.87 -11.86 -0.76
CA ARG A 389 -25.03 -10.62 0.01
C ARG A 389 -25.63 -9.48 -0.82
N MET A 390 -25.58 -9.62 -2.14
CA MET A 390 -26.13 -8.68 -3.09
C MET A 390 -27.63 -8.94 -3.36
N ALA A 391 -28.30 -7.98 -3.99
CA ALA A 391 -29.67 -8.13 -4.44
C ALA A 391 -29.75 -9.19 -5.56
N PRO A 392 -30.84 -9.98 -5.66
CA PRO A 392 -30.95 -11.07 -6.64
C PRO A 392 -30.88 -10.63 -8.11
N CYS A 393 -31.09 -9.35 -8.41
CA CYS A 393 -30.99 -8.80 -9.76
C CYS A 393 -29.55 -8.42 -10.16
N VAL A 394 -28.59 -8.50 -9.24
CA VAL A 394 -27.19 -8.14 -9.49
C VAL A 394 -26.48 -9.33 -10.08
N GLU A 395 -25.99 -9.17 -11.31
CA GLU A 395 -25.16 -10.16 -11.98
C GLU A 395 -23.70 -9.96 -11.57
N LEU A 396 -23.18 -10.88 -10.75
CA LEU A 396 -21.76 -10.94 -10.40
C LEU A 396 -21.18 -12.27 -10.90
N GLU A 397 -20.26 -12.16 -11.85
CA GLU A 397 -19.66 -13.26 -12.61
C GLU A 397 -18.18 -12.99 -12.86
N ARG A 398 -17.42 -14.02 -13.23
CA ARG A 398 -15.98 -13.94 -13.51
C ARG A 398 -15.59 -12.87 -14.53
N PHE A 399 -16.44 -12.57 -15.52
CA PHE A 399 -16.13 -11.55 -16.53
C PHE A 399 -16.04 -10.12 -15.97
N HIS A 400 -16.54 -9.90 -14.75
CA HIS A 400 -16.39 -8.65 -14.02
C HIS A 400 -15.04 -8.54 -13.30
N VAL A 401 -14.29 -9.63 -13.16
CA VAL A 401 -12.98 -9.61 -12.48
C VAL A 401 -11.96 -8.90 -13.36
N LEU A 402 -11.34 -7.86 -12.80
CA LEU A 402 -10.33 -7.04 -13.49
C LEU A 402 -8.89 -7.50 -13.19
N SER A 403 -8.67 -8.03 -11.99
CA SER A 403 -7.41 -8.63 -11.54
C SER A 403 -7.71 -9.61 -10.40
N ALA A 404 -6.92 -10.66 -10.28
CA ALA A 404 -6.98 -11.60 -9.17
C ALA A 404 -5.56 -12.00 -8.77
N TRP A 405 -5.27 -12.09 -7.48
CA TRP A 405 -3.95 -12.50 -6.99
C TRP A 405 -4.07 -13.27 -5.69
N THR A 406 -3.01 -14.02 -5.40
CA THR A 406 -2.89 -14.79 -4.16
C THR A 406 -1.58 -14.45 -3.47
N GLY A 407 -1.65 -14.14 -2.17
CA GLY A 407 -0.49 -13.89 -1.32
C GLY A 407 -0.34 -15.00 -0.29
N MET A 408 0.90 -15.46 -0.09
CA MET A 408 1.22 -16.37 1.02
C MET A 408 1.22 -15.60 2.34
N ARG A 409 0.62 -16.11 3.40
CA ARG A 409 0.73 -15.54 4.74
C ARG A 409 1.82 -16.26 5.52
N PRO A 410 2.78 -15.52 6.10
CA PRO A 410 3.84 -16.12 6.89
C PRO A 410 3.32 -16.43 8.30
N THR A 411 2.34 -17.31 8.46
CA THR A 411 1.87 -17.71 9.80
C THR A 411 2.93 -18.58 10.46
N VAL A 412 3.09 -18.47 11.77
CA VAL A 412 4.14 -19.22 12.50
C VAL A 412 3.57 -20.00 13.67
N SER A 413 4.21 -21.11 13.99
CA SER A 413 3.93 -21.94 15.16
C SER A 413 5.16 -22.07 16.05
N CYS A 414 4.95 -22.25 17.36
CA CYS A 414 6.05 -22.49 18.28
C CYS A 414 6.53 -23.95 18.16
N PRO A 415 7.82 -24.20 17.88
CA PRO A 415 8.35 -25.56 17.82
C PRO A 415 8.47 -26.22 19.21
N SER A 416 8.57 -25.42 20.28
CA SER A 416 8.81 -25.85 21.67
C SER A 416 7.54 -26.23 22.46
N GLY A 417 6.43 -26.46 21.77
CA GLY A 417 5.13 -26.80 22.36
C GLY A 417 4.78 -28.29 22.41
N LYS A 418 5.75 -29.21 22.50
CA LYS A 418 5.42 -30.62 22.77
C LYS A 418 4.94 -30.76 24.21
N ARG A 419 3.64 -30.58 24.45
CA ARG A 419 2.97 -31.28 25.56
C ARG A 419 2.84 -32.73 25.13
N GLU A 420 3.16 -33.66 26.03
CA GLU A 420 3.17 -35.11 25.76
C GLU A 420 1.78 -35.68 25.35
N ASP A 421 0.74 -34.84 25.35
CA ASP A 421 -0.66 -35.18 25.07
C ASP A 421 -1.26 -34.53 23.79
N GLU A 422 -0.49 -33.76 23.00
CA GLU A 422 -1.01 -33.11 21.77
C GLU A 422 -0.74 -33.98 20.52
N GLU A 423 -1.81 -34.37 19.81
CA GLU A 423 -1.73 -35.11 18.53
C GLU A 423 -0.88 -34.34 17.50
N GLU A 424 -0.24 -35.05 16.55
CA GLU A 424 0.70 -34.51 15.54
C GLU A 424 0.17 -33.36 14.65
N GLY A 425 -1.08 -32.93 14.82
CA GLY A 425 -1.76 -31.90 14.01
C GLY A 425 -2.16 -30.59 14.70
N ASP A 426 -2.06 -30.42 16.03
CA ASP A 426 -2.57 -29.19 16.70
C ASP A 426 -1.46 -28.17 17.02
N ARG A 427 -0.75 -27.70 15.99
CA ARG A 427 0.21 -26.59 16.15
C ARG A 427 -0.54 -25.26 16.24
N SER A 428 -0.78 -24.77 17.46
CA SER A 428 -1.44 -23.47 17.64
C SER A 428 -0.63 -22.32 17.00
N ALA A 429 -1.26 -21.63 16.05
CA ALA A 429 -0.66 -20.48 15.36
C ALA A 429 -0.41 -19.31 16.33
N VAL A 430 0.78 -18.71 16.26
CA VAL A 430 1.12 -17.52 17.04
C VAL A 430 0.40 -16.32 16.46
N SER A 431 -0.44 -15.69 17.28
CA SER A 431 -1.30 -14.57 16.86
C SER A 431 -0.57 -13.25 16.56
N THR A 432 0.71 -13.14 16.90
CA THR A 432 1.56 -11.95 16.72
C THR A 432 2.71 -12.23 15.76
N TYR A 433 3.90 -12.43 16.30
CA TYR A 433 5.15 -12.69 15.60
C TYR A 433 6.12 -13.38 16.56
N MET A 434 7.16 -13.99 16.01
CA MET A 434 8.21 -14.66 16.75
C MET A 434 9.56 -14.04 16.41
N LEU A 435 10.36 -13.84 17.46
CA LEU A 435 11.78 -13.55 17.36
C LEU A 435 12.54 -14.76 17.88
N GLU A 436 13.43 -15.29 17.05
CA GLU A 436 14.29 -16.43 17.37
C GLU A 436 15.73 -16.05 17.05
N VAL A 437 16.66 -16.53 17.86
CA VAL A 437 18.09 -16.33 17.65
C VAL A 437 18.73 -17.69 17.57
N SER A 438 19.43 -17.98 16.47
CA SER A 438 20.17 -19.23 16.31
C SER A 438 21.40 -19.27 17.22
N GLU A 439 21.98 -20.45 17.44
CA GLU A 439 23.23 -20.59 18.19
C GLU A 439 24.37 -19.78 17.54
N GLY A 440 24.34 -19.64 16.21
CA GLY A 440 25.29 -18.83 15.45
C GLY A 440 24.99 -17.33 15.45
N GLY A 441 23.96 -16.85 16.14
CA GLY A 441 23.61 -15.43 16.23
C GLY A 441 22.76 -14.88 15.08
N LEU A 442 22.17 -15.72 14.22
CA LEU A 442 21.20 -15.26 13.21
C LEU A 442 19.89 -14.87 13.91
N ILE A 443 19.45 -13.63 13.72
CA ILE A 443 18.20 -13.13 14.27
C ILE A 443 17.10 -13.32 13.24
N THR A 444 16.11 -14.16 13.56
CA THR A 444 14.99 -14.44 12.68
C THR A 444 13.72 -13.80 13.19
N LEU A 445 13.09 -12.99 12.33
CA LEU A 445 11.81 -12.37 12.57
C LEU A 445 10.74 -12.99 11.67
N ALA A 446 9.88 -13.79 12.28
CA ALA A 446 8.88 -14.61 11.59
C ALA A 446 7.47 -14.22 12.03
N GLY A 447 6.48 -14.33 11.14
CA GLY A 447 5.10 -13.93 11.46
C GLY A 447 4.83 -12.45 11.24
N GLY A 448 3.86 -11.94 12.00
CA GLY A 448 3.51 -10.54 12.03
C GLY A 448 2.52 -10.08 10.97
N ARG A 449 2.21 -8.79 11.04
CA ARG A 449 1.26 -8.11 10.18
C ARG A 449 1.78 -6.73 9.85
N TRP A 450 1.22 -6.15 8.79
CA TRP A 450 1.43 -4.73 8.46
C TRP A 450 1.08 -3.78 9.60
N SER A 451 0.12 -4.11 10.46
CA SER A 451 -0.24 -3.28 11.62
C SER A 451 0.78 -3.32 12.76
N THR A 452 1.81 -4.17 12.69
CA THR A 452 2.83 -4.31 13.75
C THR A 452 4.27 -4.22 13.24
N TYR A 453 4.49 -3.98 11.93
CA TYR A 453 5.82 -4.06 11.30
C TYR A 453 6.88 -3.20 12.01
N ARG A 454 6.53 -1.97 12.42
CA ARG A 454 7.48 -1.02 13.02
C ARG A 454 7.91 -1.46 14.43
N VAL A 455 6.99 -1.93 15.26
CA VAL A 455 7.32 -2.48 16.59
C VAL A 455 8.15 -3.75 16.46
N MET A 456 7.79 -4.61 15.50
CA MET A 456 8.57 -5.82 15.22
C MET A 456 10.00 -5.49 14.82
N ALA A 457 10.17 -4.52 13.93
CA ALA A 457 11.47 -4.03 13.50
C ALA A 457 12.28 -3.48 14.67
N ALA A 458 11.69 -2.58 15.47
CA ALA A 458 12.36 -2.01 16.64
C ALA A 458 12.84 -3.09 17.62
N HIS A 459 12.04 -4.12 17.86
CA HIS A 459 12.42 -5.24 18.73
C HIS A 459 13.54 -6.10 18.13
N ALA A 460 13.54 -6.34 16.83
CA ALA A 460 14.62 -7.09 16.17
C ALA A 460 15.95 -6.35 16.25
N VAL A 461 15.94 -5.03 16.04
CA VAL A 461 17.14 -4.19 16.15
C VAL A 461 17.60 -4.07 17.61
N ASP A 462 16.68 -3.93 18.58
CA ASP A 462 17.03 -3.97 20.01
C ASP A 462 17.77 -5.27 20.37
N LEU A 463 17.25 -6.41 19.88
CA LEU A 463 17.85 -7.72 20.09
C LEU A 463 19.21 -7.85 19.41
N ALA A 464 19.36 -7.30 18.21
CA ALA A 464 20.64 -7.28 17.49
C ALA A 464 21.70 -6.49 18.25
N ILE A 465 21.34 -5.32 18.80
CA ILE A 465 22.25 -4.50 19.60
C ILE A 465 22.68 -5.25 20.87
N GLU A 466 21.74 -5.91 21.56
CA GLU A 466 22.02 -6.63 22.81
C GLU A 466 22.90 -7.88 22.60
N ILE A 467 22.59 -8.69 21.58
CA ILE A 467 23.26 -9.99 21.38
C ILE A 467 24.60 -9.85 20.66
N CYS A 468 24.67 -8.98 19.65
CA CYS A 468 25.86 -8.84 18.81
C CYS A 468 26.85 -7.80 19.38
N ASP A 469 26.60 -7.31 20.60
CA ASP A 469 27.34 -6.25 21.28
C ASP A 469 27.70 -5.09 20.34
N LEU A 470 26.67 -4.56 19.67
CA LEU A 470 26.83 -3.43 18.77
C LEU A 470 27.07 -2.13 19.53
N CYS A 471 27.17 -2.16 20.87
CA CYS A 471 27.22 -1.02 21.79
C CYS A 471 28.36 -0.03 21.47
N ASP A 472 28.09 0.92 20.59
CA ASP A 472 28.89 2.12 20.37
C ASP A 472 28.21 3.32 21.04
N ASP A 473 29.00 4.29 21.52
CA ASP A 473 28.54 5.50 22.21
C ASP A 473 27.61 6.37 21.31
N HIS A 474 27.62 6.11 20.01
CA HIS A 474 26.85 6.82 18.99
C HIS A 474 25.42 6.28 18.79
N ILE A 475 25.10 5.08 19.30
CA ILE A 475 23.79 4.45 19.05
C ILE A 475 22.70 5.07 19.91
N THR A 476 21.63 5.54 19.27
CA THR A 476 20.46 6.09 19.96
C THR A 476 19.34 5.06 20.12
N THR A 477 18.36 5.35 20.98
CA THR A 477 17.10 4.61 21.02
C THR A 477 16.29 4.84 19.74
N SER A 478 15.43 3.88 19.36
CA SER A 478 14.48 4.08 18.26
C SER A 478 13.62 5.32 18.45
N TRP A 479 13.49 6.10 17.38
CA TRP A 479 12.60 7.27 17.27
C TRP A 479 11.71 7.17 16.01
N THR A 480 11.46 5.93 15.55
CA THR A 480 10.66 5.64 14.34
C THR A 480 9.17 5.97 14.50
N ASP A 481 8.70 6.23 15.72
CA ASP A 481 7.34 6.67 16.02
C ASP A 481 7.05 8.12 15.59
N ASP A 482 8.10 8.94 15.51
CA ASP A 482 8.03 10.34 15.10
C ASP A 482 8.71 10.63 13.76
N LEU A 483 9.30 9.61 13.12
CA LEU A 483 10.00 9.73 11.84
C LEU A 483 9.00 9.74 10.67
N GLU A 484 8.84 10.90 10.03
CA GLU A 484 8.10 11.02 8.77
C GLU A 484 8.80 10.22 7.66
N LEU A 485 8.03 9.40 6.94
CA LEU A 485 8.55 8.63 5.81
C LEU A 485 8.74 9.51 4.57
N ASP A 486 9.54 9.02 3.62
CA ASP A 486 9.74 9.64 2.32
C ASP A 486 8.41 10.06 1.67
N GLY A 487 8.31 11.31 1.24
CA GLY A 487 7.10 11.92 0.68
C GLY A 487 6.12 12.52 1.70
N ALA A 488 6.25 12.20 3.01
CA ALA A 488 5.37 12.77 4.04
C ALA A 488 5.71 14.20 4.41
N GLN A 489 7.01 14.57 4.37
CA GLN A 489 7.46 15.90 4.75
C GLN A 489 6.88 16.96 3.82
N GLY A 490 6.08 17.88 4.37
CA GLY A 490 5.41 18.92 3.58
C GLY A 490 4.09 18.50 2.94
N TYR A 491 3.65 17.26 3.14
CA TYR A 491 2.34 16.80 2.65
C TYR A 491 1.19 17.58 3.30
N CYS A 492 0.22 17.98 2.48
CA CYS A 492 -1.04 18.54 2.97
C CYS A 492 -2.19 18.17 2.04
N CYS A 493 -3.43 18.27 2.54
CA CYS A 493 -4.63 17.98 1.74
C CYS A 493 -4.85 18.93 0.55
N MET A 494 -4.11 20.05 0.49
CA MET A 494 -4.16 21.01 -0.61
C MET A 494 -3.09 20.74 -1.69
N LEU A 495 -2.18 19.78 -1.47
CA LEU A 495 -1.11 19.45 -2.40
C LEU A 495 -1.61 19.16 -3.83
N PRO A 496 -2.73 18.43 -4.06
CA PRO A 496 -3.25 18.25 -5.42
C PRO A 496 -3.52 19.58 -6.15
N LEU A 497 -4.03 20.60 -5.43
CA LEU A 497 -4.29 21.92 -6.02
C LEU A 497 -2.99 22.63 -6.39
N GLU A 498 -1.98 22.52 -5.53
CA GLU A 498 -0.64 23.08 -5.79
C GLU A 498 -0.02 22.44 -7.05
N LEU A 499 -0.09 21.11 -7.16
CA LEU A 499 0.43 20.39 -8.35
C LEU A 499 -0.30 20.79 -9.64
N VAL A 500 -1.62 21.02 -9.59
CA VAL A 500 -2.39 21.53 -10.75
C VAL A 500 -1.92 22.93 -11.15
N GLN A 501 -1.74 23.82 -10.17
CA GLN A 501 -1.36 25.22 -10.42
C GLN A 501 0.07 25.35 -10.95
N ASP A 502 1.00 24.59 -10.39
CA ASP A 502 2.43 24.71 -10.71
C ASP A 502 2.80 23.96 -12.00
N TYR A 503 2.16 22.81 -12.27
CA TYR A 503 2.56 21.95 -13.39
C TYR A 503 1.50 21.78 -14.48
N GLY A 504 0.27 22.27 -14.28
CA GLY A 504 -0.80 22.22 -15.30
C GLY A 504 -1.31 20.81 -15.60
N VAL A 505 -1.24 19.88 -14.64
CA VAL A 505 -1.77 18.51 -14.77
C VAL A 505 -3.26 18.45 -14.43
N PRO A 506 -4.02 17.47 -14.96
CA PRO A 506 -5.42 17.25 -14.57
C PRO A 506 -5.57 16.93 -13.06
N MET A 507 -6.71 17.31 -12.47
CA MET A 507 -6.95 17.16 -11.02
C MET A 507 -6.91 15.70 -10.54
N ASP A 508 -7.39 14.75 -11.35
CA ASP A 508 -7.34 13.32 -11.00
C ASP A 508 -5.91 12.78 -11.01
N VAL A 509 -5.06 13.24 -11.94
CA VAL A 509 -3.62 12.94 -11.98
C VAL A 509 -2.92 13.56 -10.78
N ALA A 510 -3.22 14.83 -10.45
CA ALA A 510 -2.66 15.51 -9.30
C ALA A 510 -3.03 14.83 -7.97
N GLN A 511 -4.29 14.38 -7.83
CA GLN A 511 -4.74 13.64 -6.66
C GLN A 511 -4.00 12.31 -6.53
N HIS A 512 -3.89 11.55 -7.62
CA HIS A 512 -3.14 10.29 -7.65
C HIS A 512 -1.67 10.46 -7.27
N ILE A 513 -1.01 11.47 -7.83
CA ILE A 513 0.40 11.77 -7.52
C ILE A 513 0.56 12.17 -6.05
N SER A 514 -0.32 13.03 -5.54
CA SER A 514 -0.33 13.44 -4.14
C SER A 514 -0.52 12.23 -3.21
N ASP A 515 -1.45 11.34 -3.52
CA ASP A 515 -1.74 10.16 -2.69
C ASP A 515 -0.60 9.12 -2.77
N SER A 516 0.08 9.00 -3.92
CA SER A 516 1.13 7.98 -4.12
C SER A 516 2.53 8.43 -3.72
N TYR A 517 2.88 9.69 -3.98
CA TYR A 517 4.23 10.23 -3.80
C TYR A 517 4.30 11.29 -2.70
N GLY A 518 3.16 11.78 -2.21
CA GLY A 518 3.13 12.89 -1.27
C GLY A 518 3.86 14.10 -1.86
N TYR A 519 4.67 14.77 -1.04
CA TYR A 519 5.43 15.95 -1.46
C TYR A 519 6.46 15.65 -2.57
N ASN A 520 6.88 14.39 -2.73
CA ASN A 520 7.73 13.98 -3.85
C ASN A 520 7.02 14.11 -5.21
N GLY A 521 5.71 14.35 -5.24
CA GLY A 521 4.97 14.69 -6.46
C GLY A 521 5.54 15.89 -7.22
N HIS A 522 6.14 16.86 -6.51
CA HIS A 522 6.88 17.95 -7.15
C HIS A 522 8.09 17.44 -7.93
N ALA A 523 8.85 16.48 -7.38
CA ALA A 523 10.00 15.88 -8.05
C ALA A 523 9.56 15.05 -9.27
N VAL A 524 8.47 14.28 -9.16
CA VAL A 524 7.87 13.53 -10.28
C VAL A 524 7.57 14.44 -11.46
N LEU A 525 6.93 15.59 -11.22
CA LEU A 525 6.50 16.49 -12.30
C LEU A 525 7.59 17.44 -12.80
N SER A 526 8.54 17.83 -11.95
CA SER A 526 9.61 18.77 -12.31
C SER A 526 10.77 18.11 -13.04
N GLN A 527 11.11 16.85 -12.74
CA GLN A 527 12.18 16.12 -13.43
C GLN A 527 11.79 15.69 -14.85
N ALA A 528 10.49 15.68 -15.15
CA ALA A 528 9.91 15.10 -16.36
C ALA A 528 8.85 16.02 -17.03
N PRO A 529 9.14 17.31 -17.28
CA PRO A 529 8.12 18.29 -17.69
C PRO A 529 7.43 17.92 -19.02
N ASP A 530 8.14 17.21 -19.90
CA ASP A 530 7.65 16.80 -21.22
C ASP A 530 6.88 15.47 -21.20
N ARG A 531 6.87 14.74 -20.07
CA ARG A 531 6.29 13.38 -19.94
C ARG A 531 5.01 13.35 -19.11
N LYS A 532 4.15 14.35 -19.27
CA LYS A 532 2.85 14.45 -18.57
C LYS A 532 1.73 13.64 -19.25
N GLY A 533 2.06 12.91 -20.31
CA GLY A 533 1.10 12.07 -21.05
C GLY A 533 0.64 10.86 -20.23
N ARG A 534 -0.65 10.54 -20.31
CA ARG A 534 -1.21 9.35 -19.65
C ARG A 534 -0.74 8.06 -20.32
N LEU A 535 -0.42 7.07 -19.50
CA LEU A 535 -0.14 5.71 -19.95
C LEU A 535 -1.41 5.07 -20.54
N HIS A 536 -2.57 5.26 -19.88
CA HIS A 536 -3.88 4.84 -20.39
C HIS A 536 -4.93 5.94 -20.20
N PRO A 537 -5.86 6.16 -21.16
CA PRO A 537 -6.86 7.23 -21.07
C PRO A 537 -7.74 7.21 -19.82
N ASN A 538 -8.08 6.01 -19.34
CA ASN A 538 -8.99 5.83 -18.20
C ASN A 538 -8.32 5.84 -16.81
N PHE A 539 -7.00 5.96 -16.75
CA PHE A 539 -6.24 5.91 -15.49
C PHE A 539 -5.40 7.17 -15.29
N PRO A 540 -5.11 7.54 -14.04
CA PRO A 540 -4.33 8.75 -13.73
C PRO A 540 -2.82 8.59 -13.90
N TYR A 541 -2.33 7.40 -14.29
CA TYR A 541 -0.90 7.14 -14.41
C TYR A 541 -0.26 7.84 -15.62
N ILE A 542 0.88 8.48 -15.42
CA ILE A 542 1.62 9.23 -16.44
C ILE A 542 3.04 8.71 -16.68
N GLU A 543 3.62 9.02 -17.83
CA GLU A 543 4.99 8.60 -18.20
C GLU A 543 6.06 9.13 -17.24
N ALA A 544 5.86 10.31 -16.64
CA ALA A 544 6.75 10.90 -15.64
C ALA A 544 6.95 10.01 -14.40
N GLU A 545 5.93 9.25 -13.99
CA GLU A 545 6.03 8.34 -12.85
C GLU A 545 7.00 7.18 -13.13
N VAL A 546 7.03 6.69 -14.38
CA VAL A 546 7.94 5.62 -14.80
C VAL A 546 9.38 6.10 -14.72
N GLN A 547 9.66 7.29 -15.26
CA GLN A 547 10.98 7.90 -15.19
C GLN A 547 11.41 8.14 -13.74
N TYR A 548 10.51 8.69 -12.91
CA TYR A 548 10.78 8.93 -11.50
C TYR A 548 11.09 7.62 -10.75
N ALA A 549 10.32 6.55 -11.00
CA ALA A 549 10.51 5.25 -10.37
C ALA A 549 11.87 4.63 -10.70
N VAL A 550 12.34 4.75 -11.94
CA VAL A 550 13.66 4.25 -12.36
C VAL A 550 14.78 5.03 -11.65
N ARG A 551 14.68 6.37 -11.65
CA ARG A 551 15.75 7.24 -11.15
C ARG A 551 15.79 7.35 -9.63
N ASN A 552 14.64 7.32 -8.97
CA ASN A 552 14.52 7.68 -7.55
C ASN A 552 13.99 6.55 -6.67
N GLU A 553 13.54 5.42 -7.23
CA GLU A 553 12.91 4.33 -6.48
C GLU A 553 13.43 2.94 -6.90
N TYR A 554 14.60 2.88 -7.52
CA TYR A 554 15.33 1.64 -7.89
C TYR A 554 14.54 0.65 -8.76
N ALA A 555 13.56 1.11 -9.53
CA ALA A 555 12.85 0.23 -10.46
C ALA A 555 13.80 -0.27 -11.56
N CYS A 556 13.95 -1.59 -11.64
CA CYS A 556 14.87 -2.25 -12.58
C CYS A 556 14.11 -3.00 -13.68
N THR A 557 12.91 -3.50 -13.42
CA THR A 557 12.12 -4.31 -14.36
C THR A 557 10.77 -3.66 -14.69
N LEU A 558 10.11 -4.12 -15.75
CA LEU A 558 8.73 -3.68 -16.03
C LEU A 558 7.75 -4.08 -14.93
N VAL A 559 7.98 -5.22 -14.28
CA VAL A 559 7.15 -5.71 -13.17
C VAL A 559 7.24 -4.75 -11.98
N ASP A 560 8.40 -4.17 -11.73
CA ASP A 560 8.63 -3.19 -10.65
C ASP A 560 7.67 -2.00 -10.78
N ILE A 561 7.54 -1.51 -12.02
CA ILE A 561 6.64 -0.41 -12.36
C ILE A 561 5.17 -0.81 -12.20
N ILE A 562 4.72 -1.84 -12.93
CA ILE A 562 3.28 -2.14 -13.02
C ILE A 562 2.69 -2.71 -11.73
N ALA A 563 3.48 -3.44 -10.94
CA ALA A 563 3.00 -4.12 -9.75
C ALA A 563 3.17 -3.26 -8.48
N ARG A 564 4.27 -2.52 -8.35
CA ARG A 564 4.65 -1.90 -7.06
C ARG A 564 4.67 -0.38 -7.06
N ARG A 565 5.11 0.25 -8.16
CA ARG A 565 5.13 1.72 -8.25
C ARG A 565 3.77 2.28 -8.66
N LEU A 566 3.18 1.74 -9.74
CA LEU A 566 1.84 2.13 -10.21
C LEU A 566 0.73 1.27 -9.60
N ARG A 567 1.02 0.01 -9.28
CA ARG A 567 0.09 -1.01 -8.74
C ARG A 567 -1.09 -1.35 -9.63
N VAL A 568 -1.09 -0.85 -10.87
CA VAL A 568 -2.16 -1.06 -11.85
C VAL A 568 -2.40 -2.54 -12.14
N ALA A 569 -1.39 -3.39 -12.01
CA ALA A 569 -1.55 -4.84 -12.17
C ALA A 569 -2.55 -5.46 -11.18
N PHE A 570 -2.62 -4.92 -9.95
CA PHE A 570 -3.60 -5.32 -8.93
C PHE A 570 -4.98 -4.68 -9.13
N VAL A 571 -5.08 -3.69 -10.02
CA VAL A 571 -6.31 -2.95 -10.29
C VAL A 571 -7.01 -3.52 -11.54
N ASP A 572 -6.31 -3.57 -12.66
CA ASP A 572 -6.81 -4.07 -13.94
C ASP A 572 -5.65 -4.65 -14.77
N ALA A 573 -5.61 -5.98 -14.85
CA ALA A 573 -4.56 -6.71 -15.55
C ALA A 573 -4.62 -6.48 -17.09
N ALA A 574 -5.81 -6.28 -17.65
CA ALA A 574 -5.99 -6.06 -19.08
C ALA A 574 -5.57 -4.62 -19.46
N ALA A 575 -5.95 -3.62 -18.66
CA ALA A 575 -5.48 -2.25 -18.86
C ALA A 575 -3.95 -2.15 -18.69
N THR A 576 -3.38 -2.91 -17.76
CA THR A 576 -1.92 -2.98 -17.56
C THR A 576 -1.22 -3.47 -18.82
N LEU A 577 -1.74 -4.54 -19.46
CA LEU A 577 -1.21 -5.03 -20.73
C LEU A 577 -1.17 -3.93 -21.81
N HIS A 578 -2.20 -3.07 -21.87
CA HIS A 578 -2.24 -1.95 -22.82
C HIS A 578 -1.27 -0.81 -22.49
N MET A 579 -0.87 -0.66 -21.22
CA MET A 579 0.10 0.35 -20.80
C MET A 579 1.55 -0.07 -21.11
N LEU A 580 1.83 -1.38 -21.15
CA LEU A 580 3.19 -1.92 -21.29
C LEU A 580 4.01 -1.32 -22.44
N PRO A 581 3.49 -1.10 -23.67
CA PRO A 581 4.29 -0.52 -24.74
C PRO A 581 4.82 0.88 -24.44
N LYS A 582 4.02 1.71 -23.76
CA LYS A 582 4.45 3.06 -23.36
C LYS A 582 5.44 3.03 -22.21
N ILE A 583 5.21 2.15 -21.22
CA ILE A 583 6.12 1.96 -20.10
C ILE A 583 7.47 1.46 -20.61
N LEU A 584 7.46 0.45 -21.50
CA LEU A 584 8.66 -0.10 -22.12
C LEU A 584 9.44 0.97 -22.88
N LYS A 585 8.76 1.83 -23.65
CA LYS A 585 9.42 2.94 -24.35
C LYS A 585 10.21 3.83 -23.38
N VAL A 586 9.61 4.22 -22.26
CA VAL A 586 10.30 5.06 -21.26
C VAL A 586 11.45 4.28 -20.60
N MET A 587 11.25 3.01 -20.25
CA MET A 587 12.30 2.17 -19.64
C MET A 587 13.50 1.95 -20.56
N VAL A 588 13.26 1.72 -21.86
CA VAL A 588 14.33 1.57 -22.86
C VAL A 588 15.16 2.85 -22.97
N GLU A 589 14.51 4.02 -22.93
CA GLU A 589 15.19 5.31 -22.95
C GLU A 589 16.00 5.57 -21.66
N GLU A 590 15.49 5.17 -20.49
CA GLU A 590 16.16 5.42 -19.20
C GLU A 590 17.25 4.41 -18.83
N LYS A 591 17.12 3.14 -19.26
CA LYS A 591 18.06 2.05 -18.95
C LYS A 591 18.97 1.68 -20.12
N GLU A 592 18.80 2.34 -21.27
CA GLU A 592 19.55 2.10 -22.51
C GLU A 592 19.50 0.63 -22.95
N TRP A 593 18.33 -0.01 -22.80
CA TRP A 593 18.16 -1.42 -23.11
C TRP A 593 18.28 -1.72 -24.60
N GLN A 594 18.93 -2.85 -24.89
CA GLN A 594 18.95 -3.42 -26.24
C GLN A 594 17.60 -4.05 -26.59
N GLU A 595 17.32 -4.21 -27.89
CA GLU A 595 16.04 -4.75 -28.38
C GLU A 595 15.73 -6.15 -27.80
N GLU A 596 16.76 -6.98 -27.62
CA GLU A 596 16.62 -8.31 -27.01
C GLU A 596 16.20 -8.22 -25.54
N GLN A 597 16.86 -7.36 -24.76
CA GLN A 597 16.51 -7.13 -23.34
C GLN A 597 15.10 -6.57 -23.20
N ALA A 598 14.74 -5.58 -24.03
CA ALA A 598 13.39 -5.01 -24.05
C ALA A 598 12.32 -6.08 -24.32
N THR A 599 12.59 -7.00 -25.25
CA THR A 599 11.69 -8.11 -25.58
C THR A 599 11.57 -9.09 -24.42
N GLN A 600 12.69 -9.47 -23.79
CA GLN A 600 12.69 -10.36 -22.63
C GLN A 600 11.93 -9.75 -21.45
N GLU A 601 12.15 -8.48 -21.14
CA GLU A 601 11.42 -7.78 -20.06
C GLU A 601 9.92 -7.68 -20.35
N LEU A 602 9.54 -7.44 -21.61
CA LEU A 602 8.14 -7.44 -22.02
C LEU A 602 7.49 -8.82 -21.81
N LEU A 603 8.18 -9.90 -22.18
CA LEU A 603 7.71 -11.28 -21.97
C LEU A 603 7.55 -11.59 -20.49
N LYS A 604 8.51 -11.23 -19.64
CA LYS A 604 8.42 -11.40 -18.18
C LYS A 604 7.21 -10.65 -17.60
N ALA A 605 6.97 -9.41 -18.05
CA ALA A 605 5.81 -8.63 -17.61
C ALA A 605 4.48 -9.26 -18.03
N GLN A 606 4.40 -9.78 -19.25
CA GLN A 606 3.21 -10.51 -19.73
C GLN A 606 2.99 -11.81 -18.96
N GLU A 607 4.06 -12.57 -18.69
CA GLU A 607 4.00 -13.79 -17.90
C GLU A 607 3.53 -13.50 -16.47
N PHE A 608 4.01 -12.42 -15.85
CA PHE A 608 3.55 -11.97 -14.54
C PHE A 608 2.04 -11.68 -14.54
N LEU A 609 1.51 -10.98 -15.55
CA LEU A 609 0.08 -10.71 -15.65
C LEU A 609 -0.74 -12.00 -15.81
N VAL A 610 -0.26 -12.95 -16.61
CA VAL A 610 -0.95 -14.22 -16.85
C VAL A 610 -0.92 -15.12 -15.61
N ARG A 611 0.27 -15.33 -15.03
CA ARG A 611 0.45 -16.29 -13.94
C ARG A 611 -0.01 -15.73 -12.60
N GLN A 612 0.34 -14.48 -12.28
CA GLN A 612 0.13 -13.94 -10.93
C GLN A 612 -1.10 -13.05 -10.81
N MET A 613 -1.55 -12.41 -11.90
CA MET A 613 -2.72 -11.52 -11.89
C MET A 613 -3.98 -12.15 -12.54
N GLY A 614 -3.91 -13.43 -12.93
CA GLY A 614 -5.02 -14.19 -13.48
C GLY A 614 -5.43 -13.82 -14.91
N LEU A 615 -4.58 -13.13 -15.68
CA LEU A 615 -4.90 -12.74 -17.06
C LEU A 615 -5.00 -13.98 -17.97
N GLY A 616 -6.12 -14.12 -18.67
CA GLY A 616 -6.41 -15.22 -19.59
C GLY A 616 -7.11 -16.41 -18.93
N SER A 617 -6.77 -16.75 -17.68
CA SER A 617 -7.42 -17.83 -16.91
C SER A 617 -8.71 -17.35 -16.22
N ILE A 618 -8.62 -16.23 -15.50
CA ILE A 618 -9.69 -15.66 -14.69
C ILE A 618 -10.19 -14.36 -15.33
N VAL A 619 -9.27 -13.43 -15.59
CA VAL A 619 -9.56 -12.15 -16.25
C VAL A 619 -9.56 -12.36 -17.75
N ARG A 620 -10.68 -12.09 -18.41
CA ARG A 620 -10.76 -12.12 -19.88
C ARG A 620 -10.72 -10.70 -20.44
N PRO A 621 -9.78 -10.36 -21.33
CA PRO A 621 -9.80 -9.06 -22.00
C PRO A 621 -11.08 -8.93 -22.82
N LYS A 622 -11.71 -7.75 -22.78
CA LYS A 622 -13.01 -7.48 -23.43
C LYS A 622 -13.03 -7.60 -24.97
N SER A 623 -11.95 -8.05 -25.61
CA SER A 623 -11.88 -8.32 -27.05
C SER A 623 -12.05 -9.80 -27.41
N MET A 624 -12.99 -10.52 -26.79
CA MET A 624 -13.55 -11.79 -27.31
C MET A 624 -14.91 -12.06 -26.67
N CYS A 625 -15.88 -11.15 -26.85
CA CYS A 625 -17.28 -11.57 -26.80
C CYS A 625 -17.61 -12.11 -28.19
N PRO A 626 -17.87 -13.42 -28.39
CA PRO A 626 -18.57 -13.86 -29.58
C PRO A 626 -19.89 -13.08 -29.64
N ASN A 627 -20.27 -12.60 -30.82
CA ASN A 627 -21.55 -11.93 -31.07
C ASN A 627 -22.64 -12.59 -30.22
N LYS A 628 -23.27 -11.82 -29.32
CA LYS A 628 -24.48 -12.24 -28.61
C LYS A 628 -25.45 -12.75 -29.66
N GLN A 629 -25.64 -14.07 -29.75
CA GLN A 629 -26.90 -14.59 -30.23
C GLN A 629 -27.94 -14.07 -29.25
N GLU A 630 -28.91 -13.33 -29.78
CA GLU A 630 -30.06 -12.84 -29.05
C GLU A 630 -30.83 -14.04 -28.46
N THR A 631 -30.50 -14.43 -27.24
CA THR A 631 -31.40 -15.22 -26.43
C THR A 631 -32.46 -14.27 -25.89
N THR A 632 -33.60 -14.23 -26.59
CA THR A 632 -34.84 -13.66 -26.10
C THR A 632 -35.28 -14.41 -24.84
N VAL A 633 -34.83 -13.95 -23.67
CA VAL A 633 -35.45 -14.32 -22.40
C VAL A 633 -36.67 -13.43 -22.22
N LYS A 634 -37.86 -14.02 -22.37
CA LYS A 634 -39.12 -13.38 -22.00
C LYS A 634 -39.11 -13.12 -20.50
N ALA A 635 -38.95 -11.86 -20.11
CA ALA A 635 -39.18 -11.42 -18.74
C ALA A 635 -40.65 -11.67 -18.36
N THR A 636 -40.89 -12.55 -17.38
CA THR A 636 -42.19 -12.66 -16.70
C THR A 636 -42.37 -11.44 -15.77
N PRO A 637 -43.53 -10.77 -15.78
CA PRO A 637 -43.73 -9.55 -15.01
C PRO A 637 -44.23 -9.90 -13.60
N GLU A 638 -43.38 -10.48 -12.77
CA GLU A 638 -43.68 -10.60 -11.33
C GLU A 638 -42.45 -10.22 -10.50
N GLY A 639 -42.49 -9.01 -9.92
CA GLY A 639 -41.71 -8.68 -8.73
C GLY A 639 -40.55 -7.68 -8.84
N CYS A 640 -40.74 -6.50 -9.44
CA CYS A 640 -39.96 -5.32 -9.03
C CYS A 640 -40.83 -4.34 -8.24
N CYS A 641 -40.62 -4.28 -6.93
CA CYS A 641 -41.19 -3.26 -6.04
C CYS A 641 -40.41 -1.94 -6.17
N CYS A 642 -40.41 -1.37 -7.37
CA CYS A 642 -39.77 -0.10 -7.66
C CYS A 642 -40.78 0.91 -8.23
N ASN A 643 -41.79 1.26 -7.42
CA ASN A 643 -42.69 2.38 -7.67
C ASN A 643 -41.96 3.70 -7.35
N ILE A 644 -41.35 4.31 -8.35
CA ILE A 644 -40.93 5.71 -8.31
C ILE A 644 -41.99 6.52 -9.08
N PRO A 645 -42.62 7.56 -8.50
CA PRO A 645 -43.59 8.36 -9.24
C PRO A 645 -42.87 9.18 -10.31
N LYS A 646 -43.33 9.05 -11.56
CA LYS A 646 -42.87 9.81 -12.72
C LYS A 646 -42.96 11.32 -12.43
N ARG A 647 -41.82 11.98 -12.24
CA ARG A 647 -41.73 13.45 -12.29
C ARG A 647 -41.59 13.86 -13.76
N LYS A 648 -42.62 14.53 -14.28
CA LYS A 648 -42.59 15.19 -15.59
C LYS A 648 -41.71 16.45 -15.52
N GLU A 649 -41.14 16.77 -16.68
CA GLU A 649 -40.44 18.01 -17.09
C GLU A 649 -38.93 18.10 -16.83
N CYS A 650 -38.14 17.95 -17.90
CA CYS A 650 -37.42 19.09 -18.50
C CYS A 650 -36.86 18.75 -19.91
N ARG A 651 -37.42 19.46 -20.89
CA ARG A 651 -36.93 19.92 -22.20
C ARG A 651 -35.66 19.25 -22.79
N SER A 652 -35.88 18.50 -23.88
CA SER A 652 -34.88 18.16 -24.88
C SER A 652 -34.58 19.36 -25.78
N PHE A 653 -33.28 19.59 -26.06
CA PHE A 653 -32.81 20.43 -27.15
C PHE A 653 -31.91 19.59 -28.07
N SER A 654 -32.05 19.85 -29.37
CA SER A 654 -31.24 19.42 -30.52
C SER A 654 -31.45 17.99 -31.07
N SER A 655 -32.37 17.92 -32.02
CA SER A 655 -32.30 17.06 -33.20
C SER A 655 -31.31 17.63 -34.23
N ILE A 656 -30.31 16.86 -34.63
CA ILE A 656 -29.67 17.01 -35.96
C ILE A 656 -29.57 15.61 -36.56
N GLY A 657 -30.11 15.49 -37.79
CA GLY A 657 -30.44 14.26 -38.47
C GLY A 657 -29.24 13.41 -38.90
N GLY A 658 -29.42 12.09 -38.76
CA GLY A 658 -28.63 11.08 -39.45
C GLY A 658 -29.21 10.81 -40.83
N THR A 659 -28.44 11.15 -41.86
CA THR A 659 -28.64 10.68 -43.24
C THR A 659 -28.26 9.21 -43.34
N SER A 660 -29.19 8.43 -43.87
CA SER A 660 -29.08 7.02 -44.29
C SER A 660 -28.01 6.83 -45.37
N VAL A 661 -27.11 5.86 -45.18
CA VAL A 661 -26.48 5.11 -46.28
C VAL A 661 -26.42 3.63 -45.92
N ARG A 662 -26.98 2.81 -46.80
CA ARG A 662 -27.01 1.35 -46.76
C ARG A 662 -25.64 0.75 -47.13
N SER A 663 -25.29 -0.33 -46.43
CA SER A 663 -24.70 -1.60 -46.89
C SER A 663 -23.53 -1.57 -47.88
N VAL A 664 -22.43 -2.27 -47.56
CA VAL A 664 -22.02 -3.53 -48.23
C VAL A 664 -20.85 -4.14 -47.42
N ALA A 665 -21.03 -5.39 -47.01
CA ALA A 665 -19.97 -6.28 -46.56
C ALA A 665 -19.38 -7.03 -47.76
N SER A 666 -18.06 -7.18 -47.82
CA SER A 666 -17.33 -8.43 -48.13
C SER A 666 -15.92 -8.13 -48.64
N LEU A 667 -15.06 -9.14 -48.46
CA LEU A 667 -13.72 -9.34 -49.02
C LEU A 667 -12.54 -8.91 -48.12
N ALA A 668 -12.22 -9.83 -47.23
CA ALA A 668 -10.85 -10.12 -46.83
C ALA A 668 -10.06 -10.70 -48.02
N SER A 669 -8.81 -10.26 -48.20
CA SER A 669 -7.60 -11.09 -48.24
C SER A 669 -6.46 -10.42 -49.02
N SER A 670 -5.26 -10.54 -48.43
CA SER A 670 -3.92 -10.52 -49.04
C SER A 670 -3.45 -9.29 -49.82
N PHE A 671 -2.36 -8.66 -49.37
CA PHE A 671 -1.06 -8.73 -50.08
C PHE A 671 0.07 -8.09 -49.25
N THR A 672 1.23 -8.72 -49.35
CA THR A 672 2.54 -8.38 -48.80
C THR A 672 3.28 -7.32 -49.64
N ALA A 673 4.32 -6.74 -49.03
CA ALA A 673 5.54 -6.13 -49.62
C ALA A 673 5.60 -4.60 -49.88
N HIS A 674 6.39 -3.94 -49.01
CA HIS A 674 7.42 -2.89 -49.18
C HIS A 674 7.24 -1.61 -50.06
N PRO A 675 7.90 -0.48 -49.68
CA PRO A 675 7.61 0.90 -50.11
C PRO A 675 8.47 1.37 -51.30
N PRO A 676 8.18 2.53 -51.94
CA PRO A 676 8.99 3.77 -51.73
C PRO A 676 8.22 5.09 -52.11
N PRO A 677 8.85 6.26 -52.38
CA PRO A 677 9.57 7.16 -51.47
C PRO A 677 9.04 8.62 -51.47
N VAL A 678 9.69 9.43 -50.63
CA VAL A 678 9.62 10.89 -50.43
C VAL A 678 9.47 11.73 -51.72
N SER A 679 8.57 12.74 -51.69
CA SER A 679 8.79 14.01 -52.42
C SER A 679 8.12 15.21 -51.74
N LYS A 680 8.86 16.33 -51.76
CA LYS A 680 8.60 17.67 -51.22
C LYS A 680 7.57 18.44 -52.06
N LEU A 681 6.83 19.37 -51.45
CA LEU A 681 6.36 20.70 -51.95
C LEU A 681 5.24 21.19 -51.01
N SER A 682 5.45 22.06 -50.02
CA SER A 682 5.55 23.53 -50.04
C SER A 682 4.42 24.31 -50.74
N ALA A 683 3.83 25.24 -49.95
CA ALA A 683 3.17 26.51 -50.31
C ALA A 683 1.62 26.58 -50.28
N LEU A 684 1.09 27.10 -49.15
CA LEU A 684 0.24 28.32 -48.94
C LEU A 684 -1.06 28.53 -49.79
N PRO A 685 -1.92 29.54 -49.47
CA PRO A 685 -2.61 29.96 -48.22
C PRO A 685 -4.13 30.19 -48.46
N TRP A 686 -4.92 30.62 -47.45
CA TRP A 686 -6.16 31.47 -47.47
C TRP A 686 -6.95 31.18 -46.16
N ALA A 687 -6.88 31.98 -45.10
CA ALA A 687 -7.44 33.33 -44.88
C ALA A 687 -8.96 33.45 -45.10
N PHE A 688 -9.73 33.42 -44.00
CA PHE A 688 -10.91 34.28 -43.80
C PHE A 688 -11.03 34.65 -42.31
N SER A 689 -11.00 35.97 -42.09
CA SER A 689 -11.36 36.73 -40.87
C SER A 689 -12.90 36.76 -40.72
N SER A 690 -13.60 37.32 -39.72
CA SER A 690 -13.37 38.23 -38.57
C SER A 690 -14.71 38.44 -37.85
N GLY A 691 -14.67 38.86 -36.59
CA GLY A 691 -15.74 39.57 -35.85
C GLY A 691 -15.43 39.55 -34.35
N ILE A 692 -14.59 40.44 -33.77
CA ILE A 692 -14.83 41.85 -33.35
C ILE A 692 -16.06 41.94 -32.42
N THR A 693 -15.99 42.35 -31.15
CA THR A 693 -15.49 43.65 -30.61
C THR A 693 -14.88 43.58 -29.20
N HIS A 694 -13.82 44.37 -28.99
CA HIS A 694 -13.27 44.84 -27.71
C HIS A 694 -13.68 46.31 -27.48
N SER A 695 -13.68 46.76 -26.22
CA SER A 695 -13.50 48.17 -25.80
C SER A 695 -12.65 48.16 -24.51
N SER A 696 -11.33 48.38 -24.54
CA SER A 696 -10.57 49.65 -24.64
C SER A 696 -10.53 50.45 -23.33
N VAL A 697 -9.36 50.53 -22.68
CA VAL A 697 -8.71 51.77 -22.19
C VAL A 697 -7.18 51.54 -22.20
N GLU A 698 -6.47 52.60 -22.57
CA GLU A 698 -5.14 52.72 -23.17
C GLU A 698 -3.93 52.55 -22.25
N SER A 699 -2.78 52.48 -22.93
CA SER A 699 -1.42 52.37 -22.41
C SER A 699 -0.73 53.74 -22.32
N THR A 700 0.16 53.89 -21.34
CA THR A 700 1.25 54.88 -21.38
C THR A 700 2.56 54.22 -20.96
N SER A 701 3.62 54.55 -21.68
CA SER A 701 4.96 53.96 -21.69
C SER A 701 5.93 54.50 -20.62
N SER A 702 6.94 53.67 -20.33
CA SER A 702 8.33 53.98 -19.88
C SER A 702 8.59 54.67 -18.52
N SER A 703 9.16 53.90 -17.58
CA SER A 703 10.32 54.30 -16.74
C SER A 703 10.81 53.12 -15.87
N GLU A 704 12.12 53.05 -15.64
CA GLU A 704 12.91 52.06 -14.88
C GLU A 704 12.39 51.69 -13.46
N PRO A 705 12.79 50.53 -12.89
CA PRO A 705 12.25 50.04 -11.63
C PRO A 705 12.94 50.65 -10.41
N GLN A 706 12.16 51.29 -9.54
CA GLN A 706 12.57 51.57 -8.15
C GLN A 706 11.96 50.54 -7.18
N PRO A 707 12.67 50.17 -6.09
CA PRO A 707 12.26 49.07 -5.22
C PRO A 707 11.11 49.51 -4.31
N ILE A 708 9.93 48.94 -4.51
CA ILE A 708 8.79 49.16 -3.62
C ILE A 708 8.98 48.32 -2.36
N THR A 709 9.25 49.02 -1.25
CA THR A 709 9.18 48.51 0.11
C THR A 709 7.74 48.06 0.41
N ARG A 710 7.53 46.74 0.53
CA ARG A 710 6.24 46.15 0.97
C ARG A 710 5.94 46.59 2.41
N LYS A 711 4.96 47.47 2.59
CA LYS A 711 4.29 47.71 3.87
C LYS A 711 3.60 46.42 4.33
N LYS A 712 4.21 45.72 5.28
CA LYS A 712 3.54 44.69 6.10
C LYS A 712 2.43 45.36 6.91
N GLY A 713 1.18 45.06 6.60
CA GLY A 713 0.06 45.62 7.36
C GLY A 713 -1.29 45.04 6.99
N LYS A 714 -1.88 44.30 7.93
CA LYS A 714 -3.30 43.91 8.06
C LYS A 714 -3.85 42.74 7.24
N THR A 715 -3.19 42.23 6.20
CA THR A 715 -3.66 41.03 5.48
C THR A 715 -3.30 39.72 6.18
N ASP A 716 -2.08 39.61 6.74
CA ASP A 716 -1.60 38.38 7.38
C ASP A 716 -2.39 38.00 8.64
N GLN A 717 -2.87 38.98 9.40
CA GLN A 717 -3.70 38.71 10.60
C GLN A 717 -5.08 38.13 10.24
N LYS A 718 -5.68 38.55 9.11
CA LYS A 718 -6.94 37.99 8.63
C LYS A 718 -6.74 36.58 8.11
N GLN A 719 -5.64 36.33 7.41
CA GLN A 719 -5.27 35.01 6.91
C GLN A 719 -4.96 34.05 8.06
N ASP A 720 -4.26 34.51 9.10
CA ASP A 720 -3.94 33.74 10.31
C ASP A 720 -5.19 33.47 11.18
N LEU A 721 -6.15 34.40 11.22
CA LEU A 721 -7.47 34.21 11.85
C LEU A 721 -8.34 33.20 11.08
N ILE A 722 -8.31 33.25 9.75
CA ILE A 722 -9.02 32.27 8.91
C ILE A 722 -8.39 30.88 9.09
N LEU A 723 -7.05 30.77 9.05
CA LEU A 723 -6.34 29.52 9.29
C LEU A 723 -6.59 28.97 10.71
N LYS A 724 -6.63 29.83 11.74
CA LYS A 724 -6.97 29.42 13.11
C LYS A 724 -8.43 28.99 13.26
N PHE A 725 -9.36 29.68 12.58
CA PHE A 725 -10.77 29.32 12.59
C PHE A 725 -11.02 27.99 11.85
N TRP A 726 -10.32 27.76 10.74
CA TRP A 726 -10.38 26.51 9.99
C TRP A 726 -9.72 25.33 10.71
N ARG A 727 -8.56 25.53 11.34
CA ARG A 727 -7.91 24.51 12.20
C ARG A 727 -8.82 24.08 13.36
N LYS A 728 -9.65 24.98 13.91
CA LYS A 728 -10.61 24.65 14.98
C LYS A 728 -11.87 23.92 14.50
N LYS A 729 -12.22 24.00 13.21
CA LYS A 729 -13.50 23.47 12.69
C LYS A 729 -13.36 22.15 11.94
N PHE A 730 -12.15 21.81 11.49
CA PHE A 730 -11.88 20.61 10.67
C PHE A 730 -10.88 19.63 11.29
N ILE A 731 -10.40 19.89 12.51
CA ILE A 731 -9.80 18.85 13.36
C ILE A 731 -10.91 18.32 14.27
N PHE A 732 -11.80 17.51 13.69
CA PHE A 732 -12.74 16.57 14.35
C PHE A 732 -13.20 15.48 13.36
#